data_AF-A0A662KSI3-F1
#
_entry.id   AF-A0A662KSI3-F1
#
_cell.length_a   1.000
_cell.length_b   1.000
_cell.length_c   1.000
_cell.angle_alpha   90.00
_cell.angle_beta   90.00
_cell.angle_gamma   90.00
#
_symmetry.space_group_name_H-M   'P 1'
#
loop_
_entity.id
_entity.type
_entity.pdbx_description
1 polymer ?
#
loop_
_entity_poly.entity_id
_entity_poly.type
_entity_poly.pdbx_seq_one_letter_code
_entity_poly.pdbx_strand_id
1 'polypeptide(L)'
;PFGARDIKVSIFVENISTYKISKEIVPAPARVRLSDGKVMEEVKNEEVYKSSEVFPTKWYNYHIGVGLNSHGRRVINVVVHVFPLKYMPIENKIMEANNAKIYISYKLPEETNFPNAYKLVIISPPEFSDALQPLVEHKNSIGVPTILKTTEEIYADYNGRDEAEKIKYFIKDAIEQWGIEYVLLVGGLKSKIYAKPRDNQNAGIKGWYVPVRYSNWKYWQGDDPGFITDLYYADIYKYEDGKPTFDDWDSNGNGIFAEWSELRKDNLDLYPDVYVGRLACRNEEEVTDMVNKIIAYETNEKSDWFYKMIGITGDGFLDQEDLNITWDAKNVPDGEYTLYAQSTNDEGDIGPVDITHFSVSHDAKTKLTFNHDDYLIPELQNGYPAPPIAKIVSISNGDVLGKDDYTYSPSEREAYLNSYLHWADVEYVNGILYIRGKSYDPKLYGDYTNIHVWIEDSNGKVVFNAWRNNTLQIAEGDWTVGEKTLHERGGAFYYMPDKFEKRFLSTANGNFTGKQDVVDALSEGAGFVFFSGHGSPGVWANHYPGIPGNRQHAEIIGLSVSDLEGSPHFPMDKISNEGKPFICIVGGCHNSQFNVSIALSAIDWFNKRYMNTYGYPVPECWSWYIVKQKNKGAIASIGNTGYGYGNLGEWCTIGGVDNWITTEFFRVYAEEALPVLGNVYAGAISNYITHFHEFFQPDLHEGWDAGDLKTVEQWVLLGDPSLQLLPP
;
A
#
# COMPACT_ATOMS: atom_id res chain seq x y z
N PRO A 1 -25.05 19.45 -1.75
CA PRO A 1 -25.20 19.83 -0.32
C PRO A 1 -25.64 18.60 0.47
N PHE A 2 -25.30 18.48 1.76
CA PHE A 2 -25.55 17.26 2.56
C PHE A 2 -27.01 16.77 2.50
N GLY A 3 -27.99 17.64 2.65
CA GLY A 3 -29.41 17.23 2.66
C GLY A 3 -30.08 17.08 1.29
N ALA A 4 -29.35 17.11 0.16
CA ALA A 4 -30.00 16.98 -1.15
C ALA A 4 -30.74 15.64 -1.27
N ARG A 5 -31.87 15.66 -1.98
CA ARG A 5 -32.74 14.48 -2.17
C ARG A 5 -33.06 14.25 -3.63
N ASP A 6 -33.51 13.03 -3.94
CA ASP A 6 -33.96 12.63 -5.27
C ASP A 6 -32.95 12.94 -6.38
N ILE A 7 -31.66 12.78 -6.10
CA ILE A 7 -30.58 12.98 -7.07
C ILE A 7 -30.76 12.01 -8.25
N LYS A 8 -30.74 12.57 -9.46
CA LYS A 8 -30.77 11.84 -10.73
C LYS A 8 -29.64 12.32 -11.61
N VAL A 9 -28.88 11.36 -12.14
CA VAL A 9 -27.78 11.59 -13.07
C VAL A 9 -28.19 11.05 -14.45
N SER A 10 -27.99 11.84 -15.49
CA SER A 10 -28.25 11.43 -16.88
C SER A 10 -27.11 11.90 -17.76
N ILE A 11 -26.51 10.99 -18.52
CA ILE A 11 -25.31 11.28 -19.32
C ILE A 11 -25.56 10.86 -20.76
N PHE A 12 -25.29 11.78 -21.69
CA PHE A 12 -25.47 11.57 -23.12
C PHE A 12 -24.12 11.63 -23.80
N VAL A 13 -23.69 10.50 -24.33
CA VAL A 13 -22.41 10.38 -25.04
C VAL A 13 -22.63 10.61 -26.54
N GLU A 14 -21.78 11.46 -27.13
CA GLU A 14 -21.95 11.98 -28.48
C GLU A 14 -20.66 11.81 -29.31
N ASN A 15 -20.80 11.90 -30.64
CA ASN A 15 -19.68 11.90 -31.59
C ASN A 15 -18.77 10.67 -31.46
N ILE A 16 -19.39 9.48 -31.50
CA ILE A 16 -18.68 8.21 -31.39
C ILE A 16 -18.04 7.85 -32.74
N SER A 17 -16.73 7.60 -32.74
CA SER A 17 -15.96 7.13 -33.88
C SER A 17 -15.37 5.74 -33.60
N THR A 18 -15.04 4.98 -34.64
CA THR A 18 -14.46 3.64 -34.50
C THR A 18 -13.15 3.55 -35.26
N TYR A 19 -12.11 3.04 -34.61
CA TYR A 19 -10.78 2.90 -35.17
C TYR A 19 -10.31 1.45 -35.06
N LYS A 20 -9.53 1.01 -36.05
CA LYS A 20 -8.85 -0.28 -35.99
C LYS A 20 -7.49 -0.09 -35.33
N ILE A 21 -7.15 -0.97 -34.39
CA ILE A 21 -5.84 -1.02 -33.75
C ILE A 21 -5.02 -2.19 -34.32
N SER A 22 -3.70 -2.06 -34.29
CA SER A 22 -2.77 -3.05 -34.84
C SER A 22 -2.32 -4.11 -33.83
N LYS A 23 -2.60 -3.88 -32.55
CA LYS A 23 -2.24 -4.75 -31.42
C LYS A 23 -3.38 -4.70 -30.41
N GLU A 24 -3.48 -5.75 -29.59
CA GLU A 24 -4.42 -5.76 -28.45
C GLU A 24 -4.06 -4.67 -27.44
N ILE A 25 -5.07 -4.15 -26.74
CA ILE A 25 -4.85 -3.27 -25.57
C ILE A 25 -4.25 -4.10 -24.45
N VAL A 26 -3.35 -3.51 -23.66
CA VAL A 26 -2.78 -4.20 -22.50
C VAL A 26 -3.83 -4.35 -21.39
N PRO A 27 -3.84 -5.47 -20.67
CA PRO A 27 -4.70 -5.64 -19.50
C PRO A 27 -4.38 -4.66 -18.37
N ALA A 28 -5.31 -4.53 -17.43
CA ALA A 28 -5.06 -3.84 -16.17
C ALA A 28 -3.93 -4.53 -15.39
N PRO A 29 -3.12 -3.78 -14.63
CA PRO A 29 -2.02 -4.36 -13.86
C PRO A 29 -2.55 -5.33 -12.79
N ALA A 30 -1.82 -6.42 -12.60
CA ALA A 30 -2.12 -7.38 -11.53
C ALA A 30 -1.88 -6.75 -10.15
N ARG A 31 -2.81 -7.01 -9.22
CA ARG A 31 -2.62 -6.70 -7.81
C ARG A 31 -1.64 -7.69 -7.19
N VAL A 32 -0.67 -7.18 -6.43
CA VAL A 32 0.31 -8.00 -5.73
C VAL A 32 0.27 -7.72 -4.23
N ARG A 33 0.19 -8.79 -3.45
CA ARG A 33 0.19 -8.68 -1.99
C ARG A 33 1.57 -8.30 -1.48
N LEU A 34 1.64 -7.22 -0.71
CA LEU A 34 2.89 -6.66 -0.19
C LEU A 34 3.61 -7.58 0.80
N SER A 35 3.02 -8.66 1.32
CA SER A 35 3.72 -9.53 2.28
C SER A 35 4.65 -10.54 1.60
N ASP A 36 4.18 -11.15 0.52
CA ASP A 36 4.77 -12.36 -0.04
C ASP A 36 4.82 -12.36 -1.57
N GLY A 37 4.46 -11.24 -2.21
CA GLY A 37 4.44 -11.11 -3.67
C GLY A 37 3.38 -11.96 -4.35
N LYS A 38 2.38 -12.46 -3.61
CA LYS A 38 1.32 -13.25 -4.23
C LYS A 38 0.53 -12.35 -5.20
N VAL A 39 0.48 -12.75 -6.47
CA VAL A 39 -0.40 -12.14 -7.47
C VAL A 39 -1.84 -12.57 -7.21
N MET A 40 -2.74 -11.61 -7.12
CA MET A 40 -4.10 -11.84 -6.62
C MET A 40 -5.13 -12.06 -7.73
N GLU A 41 -4.87 -11.61 -8.95
CA GLU A 41 -5.79 -11.70 -10.09
C GLU A 41 -5.08 -12.07 -11.39
N GLU A 42 -5.84 -12.64 -12.33
CA GLU A 42 -5.36 -12.87 -13.69
C GLU A 42 -5.17 -11.53 -14.40
N VAL A 43 -3.97 -11.32 -14.94
CA VAL A 43 -3.63 -10.14 -15.73
C VAL A 43 -4.57 -10.03 -16.93
N LYS A 44 -4.70 -11.12 -17.70
CA LYS A 44 -5.55 -11.12 -18.89
C LYS A 44 -6.79 -11.94 -18.64
N ASN A 45 -7.92 -11.24 -18.45
CA ASN A 45 -9.23 -11.90 -18.43
C ASN A 45 -9.58 -12.43 -19.83
N GLU A 46 -9.35 -13.72 -20.06
CA GLU A 46 -9.59 -14.37 -21.35
C GLU A 46 -11.06 -14.34 -21.77
N GLU A 47 -12.01 -14.22 -20.83
CA GLU A 47 -13.43 -14.06 -21.16
C GLU A 47 -13.67 -12.71 -21.83
N VAL A 48 -13.05 -11.63 -21.36
CA VAL A 48 -13.11 -10.31 -21.99
C VAL A 48 -12.40 -10.34 -23.35
N TYR A 49 -11.15 -10.80 -23.39
CA TYR A 49 -10.32 -10.69 -24.60
C TYR A 49 -10.77 -11.63 -25.74
N LYS A 50 -11.49 -12.72 -25.43
CA LYS A 50 -12.12 -13.59 -26.41
C LYS A 50 -13.61 -13.28 -26.63
N SER A 51 -14.11 -12.17 -26.09
CA SER A 51 -15.49 -11.74 -26.29
C SER A 51 -15.68 -10.93 -27.56
N SER A 52 -16.85 -11.08 -28.18
CA SER A 52 -17.33 -10.17 -29.23
C SER A 52 -17.98 -8.90 -28.68
N GLU A 53 -18.19 -8.82 -27.37
CA GLU A 53 -18.78 -7.65 -26.71
C GLU A 53 -17.76 -6.50 -26.57
N VAL A 54 -18.28 -5.29 -26.46
CA VAL A 54 -17.47 -4.09 -26.15
C VAL A 54 -17.14 -4.03 -24.66
N PHE A 55 -15.90 -3.65 -24.33
CA PHE A 55 -15.46 -3.42 -22.95
C PHE A 55 -15.00 -1.97 -22.72
N PRO A 56 -15.50 -1.27 -21.69
CA PRO A 56 -16.69 -1.63 -20.93
C PRO A 56 -17.97 -1.56 -21.79
N THR A 57 -19.00 -2.28 -21.37
CA THR A 57 -20.32 -2.31 -22.00
C THR A 57 -21.03 -0.97 -21.85
N LYS A 58 -20.87 -0.28 -20.71
CA LYS A 58 -21.43 1.04 -20.44
C LYS A 58 -20.45 2.16 -20.80
N TRP A 59 -20.98 3.30 -21.22
CA TRP A 59 -20.17 4.49 -21.52
C TRP A 59 -19.85 5.35 -20.30
N TYR A 60 -20.57 5.10 -19.21
CA TYR A 60 -20.40 5.82 -17.96
C TYR A 60 -20.94 4.97 -16.81
N ASN A 61 -20.47 5.27 -15.61
CA ASN A 61 -21.14 4.93 -14.37
C ASN A 61 -21.19 6.17 -13.46
N TYR A 62 -21.98 6.10 -12.39
CA TYR A 62 -21.94 7.12 -11.35
C TYR A 62 -22.20 6.51 -9.98
N HIS A 63 -21.59 7.14 -8.99
CA HIS A 63 -21.71 6.79 -7.58
C HIS A 63 -22.20 8.02 -6.81
N ILE A 64 -23.01 7.79 -5.77
CA ILE A 64 -23.45 8.83 -4.85
C ILE A 64 -23.10 8.38 -3.43
N GLY A 65 -22.28 9.17 -2.75
CA GLY A 65 -21.85 8.93 -1.37
C GLY A 65 -22.04 10.16 -0.51
N VAL A 66 -21.92 10.01 0.81
CA VAL A 66 -22.07 11.10 1.78
C VAL A 66 -20.81 11.21 2.62
N GLY A 67 -20.24 12.41 2.70
CA GLY A 67 -19.05 12.62 3.50
C GLY A 67 -18.48 14.02 3.39
N LEU A 68 -17.24 14.19 3.83
CA LEU A 68 -16.55 15.46 3.84
C LEU A 68 -15.93 15.78 2.47
N ASN A 69 -16.08 17.03 2.02
CA ASN A 69 -15.29 17.54 0.90
C ASN A 69 -13.93 18.09 1.36
N SER A 70 -13.13 18.55 0.40
CA SER A 70 -11.82 19.18 0.59
C SER A 70 -11.78 20.36 1.58
N HIS A 71 -12.93 20.97 1.86
CA HIS A 71 -13.07 22.09 2.80
C HIS A 71 -13.61 21.65 4.17
N GLY A 72 -13.71 20.35 4.45
CA GLY A 72 -14.25 19.80 5.69
C GLY A 72 -15.75 20.03 5.88
N ARG A 73 -16.50 20.21 4.78
CA ARG A 73 -17.96 20.34 4.84
C ARG A 73 -18.59 19.02 4.45
N ARG A 74 -19.54 18.53 5.26
CA ARG A 74 -20.38 17.38 4.90
C ARG A 74 -21.21 17.72 3.67
N VAL A 75 -21.15 16.85 2.67
CA VAL A 75 -21.82 16.99 1.38
C VAL A 75 -22.31 15.62 0.89
N ILE A 76 -23.14 15.66 -0.14
CA ILE A 76 -23.35 14.49 -0.99
C ILE A 76 -22.39 14.62 -2.16
N ASN A 77 -21.53 13.61 -2.33
CA ASN A 77 -20.63 13.45 -3.45
C ASN A 77 -21.39 12.76 -4.58
N VAL A 78 -21.40 13.38 -5.77
CA VAL A 78 -21.95 12.76 -6.99
C VAL A 78 -20.80 12.60 -7.96
N VAL A 79 -20.27 11.39 -8.03
CA VAL A 79 -19.09 11.07 -8.83
C VAL A 79 -19.54 10.45 -10.14
N VAL A 80 -19.09 11.02 -11.25
CA VAL A 80 -19.45 10.57 -12.60
C VAL A 80 -18.18 10.08 -13.30
N HIS A 81 -18.15 8.80 -13.64
CA HIS A 81 -17.08 8.19 -14.41
C HIS A 81 -17.56 8.04 -15.85
N VAL A 82 -16.86 8.67 -16.79
CA VAL A 82 -17.10 8.50 -18.23
C VAL A 82 -15.98 7.61 -18.77
N PHE A 83 -16.35 6.61 -19.56
CA PHE A 83 -15.43 5.69 -20.22
C PHE A 83 -15.35 6.06 -21.70
N PRO A 84 -14.54 7.07 -22.09
CA PRO A 84 -14.54 7.62 -23.45
C PRO A 84 -14.00 6.64 -24.50
N LEU A 85 -13.33 5.57 -24.08
CA LEU A 85 -12.81 4.52 -24.95
C LEU A 85 -13.48 3.20 -24.58
N LYS A 86 -13.92 2.47 -25.61
CA LYS A 86 -14.35 1.07 -25.49
C LYS A 86 -13.59 0.19 -26.45
N TYR A 87 -13.22 -0.98 -25.99
CA TYR A 87 -12.45 -1.96 -26.74
C TYR A 87 -13.35 -3.04 -27.31
N MET A 88 -13.14 -3.42 -28.57
CA MET A 88 -13.73 -4.57 -29.25
C MET A 88 -12.62 -5.60 -29.51
N PRO A 89 -12.42 -6.58 -28.61
CA PRO A 89 -11.21 -7.38 -28.58
C PRO A 89 -10.98 -8.23 -29.83
N ILE A 90 -11.94 -9.08 -30.20
CA ILE A 90 -11.83 -9.96 -31.38
C ILE A 90 -11.63 -9.16 -32.67
N GLU A 91 -12.26 -7.99 -32.78
CA GLU A 91 -12.20 -7.17 -33.97
C GLU A 91 -10.93 -6.30 -34.04
N ASN A 92 -10.15 -6.22 -32.95
CA ASN A 92 -9.05 -5.27 -32.79
C ASN A 92 -9.49 -3.85 -33.17
N LYS A 93 -10.58 -3.38 -32.55
CA LYS A 93 -11.10 -2.02 -32.72
C LYS A 93 -11.31 -1.33 -31.39
N ILE A 94 -11.28 -0.01 -31.42
CA ILE A 94 -11.72 0.85 -30.33
C ILE A 94 -12.85 1.76 -30.81
N MET A 95 -13.81 2.01 -29.93
CA MET A 95 -14.81 3.05 -30.07
C MET A 95 -14.43 4.21 -29.17
N GLU A 96 -14.36 5.41 -29.72
CA GLU A 96 -14.01 6.64 -29.01
C GLU A 96 -15.21 7.59 -29.01
N ALA A 97 -15.58 8.07 -27.84
CA ALA A 97 -16.52 9.16 -27.67
C ALA A 97 -15.79 10.49 -27.46
N ASN A 98 -16.05 11.45 -28.34
CA ASN A 98 -15.40 12.77 -28.26
C ASN A 98 -16.09 13.76 -27.31
N ASN A 99 -17.33 13.49 -26.91
CA ASN A 99 -18.09 14.37 -26.04
C ASN A 99 -19.07 13.60 -25.15
N ALA A 100 -19.30 14.12 -23.94
CA ALA A 100 -20.37 13.66 -23.05
C ALA A 100 -21.06 14.87 -22.39
N LYS A 101 -22.39 14.88 -22.41
CA LYS A 101 -23.22 15.89 -21.71
C LYS A 101 -23.79 15.28 -20.44
N ILE A 102 -23.47 15.90 -19.29
CA ILE A 102 -23.86 15.42 -17.97
C ILE A 102 -24.97 16.32 -17.42
N TYR A 103 -26.09 15.72 -17.03
CA TYR A 103 -27.21 16.40 -16.39
C TYR A 103 -27.42 15.80 -15.00
N ILE A 104 -27.36 16.65 -13.97
CA ILE A 104 -27.62 16.27 -12.59
C ILE A 104 -28.81 17.10 -12.10
N SER A 105 -29.85 16.42 -11.61
CA SER A 105 -31.02 17.08 -11.02
C SER A 105 -31.26 16.54 -9.61
N TYR A 106 -31.64 17.41 -8.69
CA TYR A 106 -31.88 17.06 -7.29
C TYR A 106 -32.79 18.09 -6.63
N LYS A 107 -33.39 17.72 -5.50
CA LYS A 107 -34.13 18.63 -4.62
C LYS A 107 -33.19 19.16 -3.54
N LEU A 108 -33.18 20.48 -3.38
CA LEU A 108 -32.46 21.11 -2.27
C LEU A 108 -33.13 20.77 -0.93
N PRO A 109 -32.36 20.57 0.14
CA PRO A 109 -32.92 20.49 1.48
C PRO A 109 -33.50 21.85 1.91
N GLU A 110 -34.40 21.83 2.89
CA GLU A 110 -34.61 23.01 3.74
C GLU A 110 -33.30 23.32 4.48
N GLU A 111 -32.93 24.59 4.63
CA GLU A 111 -31.64 25.01 5.19
C GLU A 111 -31.27 24.19 6.44
N THR A 112 -30.19 23.42 6.34
CA THR A 112 -29.68 22.59 7.44
C THR A 112 -28.44 23.27 7.98
N ASN A 113 -28.61 24.15 8.98
CA ASN A 113 -27.49 24.72 9.72
C ASN A 113 -27.21 23.83 10.92
N PHE A 114 -26.13 23.05 10.83
CA PHE A 114 -25.61 22.37 12.01
C PHE A 114 -25.14 23.41 13.05
N PRO A 115 -25.33 23.13 14.35
CA PRO A 115 -24.70 23.90 15.41
C PRO A 115 -23.17 23.93 15.27
N ASN A 116 -22.49 24.79 16.03
CA ASN A 116 -21.02 24.82 16.09
C ASN A 116 -20.58 25.01 17.56
N ALA A 117 -21.10 24.15 18.42
CA ALA A 117 -20.86 24.20 19.87
C ALA A 117 -19.53 23.54 20.24
N TYR A 118 -19.24 22.39 19.61
CA TYR A 118 -17.99 21.65 19.78
C TYR A 118 -17.44 21.27 18.42
N LYS A 119 -16.11 21.32 18.28
CA LYS A 119 -15.38 20.84 17.09
C LYS A 119 -14.79 19.46 17.31
N LEU A 120 -14.24 19.19 18.49
CA LEU A 120 -13.61 17.93 18.84
C LEU A 120 -14.40 17.25 19.96
N VAL A 121 -14.66 15.96 19.80
CA VAL A 121 -15.02 15.08 20.91
C VAL A 121 -13.89 14.10 21.19
N ILE A 122 -13.54 13.95 22.46
CA ILE A 122 -12.63 12.91 22.94
C ILE A 122 -13.49 11.80 23.56
N ILE A 123 -13.33 10.57 23.08
CA ILE A 123 -14.03 9.38 23.59
C ILE A 123 -13.01 8.47 24.27
N SER A 124 -13.22 8.17 25.55
CA SER A 124 -12.23 7.50 26.41
C SER A 124 -12.90 6.70 27.53
N PRO A 125 -12.25 5.67 28.13
CA PRO A 125 -12.72 5.14 29.40
C PRO A 125 -12.60 6.19 30.52
N PRO A 126 -13.33 6.02 31.65
CA PRO A 126 -13.40 7.01 32.71
C PRO A 126 -12.05 7.16 33.43
N GLU A 127 -11.28 6.07 33.51
CA GLU A 127 -9.96 6.02 34.15
C GLU A 127 -8.89 6.90 33.48
N PHE A 128 -9.10 7.35 32.25
CA PHE A 128 -8.18 8.27 31.56
C PHE A 128 -8.64 9.73 31.57
N SER A 129 -9.82 10.02 32.17
CA SER A 129 -10.44 11.36 32.07
C SER A 129 -9.56 12.46 32.64
N ASP A 130 -8.98 12.23 33.82
CA ASP A 130 -8.13 13.23 34.50
C ASP A 130 -6.86 13.53 33.69
N ALA A 131 -6.23 12.50 33.11
CA ALA A 131 -5.05 12.65 32.28
C ALA A 131 -5.34 13.35 30.93
N LEU A 132 -6.59 13.33 30.46
CA LEU A 132 -7.02 13.98 29.22
C LEU A 132 -7.46 15.43 29.40
N GLN A 133 -7.77 15.86 30.62
CA GLN A 133 -8.23 17.21 30.90
C GLN A 133 -7.26 18.30 30.41
N PRO A 134 -5.92 18.17 30.54
CA PRO A 134 -4.98 19.13 29.96
C PRO A 134 -5.08 19.27 28.43
N LEU A 135 -5.40 18.18 27.71
CA LEU A 135 -5.61 18.22 26.27
C LEU A 135 -6.89 18.98 25.92
N VAL A 136 -7.99 18.72 26.65
CA VAL A 136 -9.25 19.46 26.48
C VAL A 136 -9.02 20.96 26.66
N GLU A 137 -8.33 21.36 27.72
CA GLU A 137 -8.00 22.76 28.00
C GLU A 137 -7.11 23.37 26.91
N HIS A 138 -6.09 22.64 26.47
CA HIS A 138 -5.22 23.08 25.39
C HIS A 138 -5.98 23.31 24.09
N LYS A 139 -6.79 22.35 23.65
CA LYS A 139 -7.59 22.46 22.42
C LYS A 139 -8.57 23.63 22.48
N ASN A 140 -9.25 23.82 23.60
CA ASN A 140 -10.10 24.99 23.84
C ASN A 140 -9.30 26.30 23.72
N SER A 141 -8.08 26.36 24.26
CA SER A 141 -7.23 27.55 24.23
C SER A 141 -6.78 27.97 22.83
N ILE A 142 -6.66 27.02 21.89
CA ILE A 142 -6.27 27.26 20.50
C ILE A 142 -7.48 27.36 19.55
N GLY A 143 -8.70 27.47 20.08
CA GLY A 143 -9.90 27.67 19.27
C GLY A 143 -10.48 26.40 18.65
N VAL A 144 -10.22 25.23 19.27
CA VAL A 144 -10.87 23.96 18.96
C VAL A 144 -11.76 23.56 20.15
N PRO A 145 -13.02 24.07 20.23
CA PRO A 145 -13.95 23.72 21.30
C PRO A 145 -14.07 22.21 21.47
N THR A 146 -13.70 21.71 22.65
CA THR A 146 -13.51 20.28 22.91
C THR A 146 -14.37 19.80 24.08
N ILE A 147 -14.99 18.64 23.90
CA ILE A 147 -15.72 17.93 24.96
C ILE A 147 -15.19 16.50 25.14
N LEU A 148 -15.05 16.07 26.39
CA LEU A 148 -14.71 14.69 26.75
C LEU A 148 -16.00 13.92 27.08
N LYS A 149 -16.15 12.73 26.53
CA LYS A 149 -17.25 11.80 26.83
C LYS A 149 -16.69 10.41 27.14
N THR A 150 -17.16 9.83 28.22
CA THR A 150 -16.69 8.50 28.61
C THR A 150 -17.45 7.39 27.88
N THR A 151 -16.81 6.24 27.67
CA THR A 151 -17.45 5.07 27.07
C THR A 151 -18.70 4.64 27.83
N GLU A 152 -18.69 4.69 29.16
CA GLU A 152 -19.76 4.24 30.05
C GLU A 152 -20.97 5.17 29.98
N GLU A 153 -20.75 6.49 29.87
CA GLU A 153 -21.82 7.45 29.60
C GLU A 153 -22.48 7.14 28.26
N ILE A 154 -21.69 6.96 27.20
CA ILE A 154 -22.20 6.62 25.87
C ILE A 154 -22.99 5.30 25.90
N TYR A 155 -22.47 4.28 26.56
CA TYR A 155 -23.15 2.97 26.62
C TYR A 155 -24.47 2.99 27.38
N ALA A 156 -24.60 3.91 28.35
CA ALA A 156 -25.82 4.12 29.12
C ALA A 156 -26.87 4.91 28.32
N ASP A 157 -26.43 5.90 27.53
CA ASP A 157 -27.33 6.84 26.84
C ASP A 157 -27.79 6.31 25.47
N TYR A 158 -27.02 5.41 24.84
CA TYR A 158 -27.27 4.93 23.48
C TYR A 158 -27.66 3.46 23.41
N ASN A 159 -28.60 3.18 22.51
CA ASN A 159 -28.92 1.82 22.07
C ASN A 159 -28.12 1.47 20.81
N GLY A 160 -27.84 0.18 20.63
CA GLY A 160 -27.11 -0.37 19.50
C GLY A 160 -26.98 -1.88 19.67
N ARG A 161 -26.68 -2.60 18.58
CA ARG A 161 -26.41 -4.04 18.56
C ARG A 161 -25.23 -4.42 19.44
N ASP A 162 -24.23 -3.54 19.51
CA ASP A 162 -23.06 -3.66 20.38
C ASP A 162 -22.48 -2.28 20.78
N GLU A 163 -21.42 -2.29 21.60
CA GLU A 163 -20.78 -1.09 22.15
C GLU A 163 -20.17 -0.19 21.08
N ALA A 164 -19.63 -0.75 20.00
CA ALA A 164 -19.07 0.02 18.90
C ALA A 164 -20.17 0.75 18.12
N GLU A 165 -21.32 0.11 17.88
CA GLU A 165 -22.46 0.79 17.24
C GLU A 165 -23.05 1.90 18.13
N LYS A 166 -23.09 1.71 19.46
CA LYS A 166 -23.50 2.77 20.40
C LYS A 166 -22.62 4.01 20.27
N ILE A 167 -21.30 3.82 20.15
CA ILE A 167 -20.36 4.93 19.89
C ILE A 167 -20.65 5.59 18.55
N LYS A 168 -20.93 4.81 17.50
CA LYS A 168 -21.29 5.35 16.17
C LYS A 168 -22.56 6.21 16.21
N TYR A 169 -23.60 5.77 16.92
CA TYR A 169 -24.81 6.59 17.14
C TYR A 169 -24.54 7.86 17.94
N PHE A 170 -23.68 7.79 18.97
CA PHE A 170 -23.26 8.98 19.70
C PHE A 170 -22.55 9.98 18.79
N ILE A 171 -21.64 9.53 17.93
CA ILE A 171 -20.94 10.40 16.98
C ILE A 171 -21.94 11.06 16.03
N LYS A 172 -22.89 10.29 15.47
CA LYS A 172 -23.98 10.83 14.65
C LYS A 172 -24.75 11.94 15.38
N ASP A 173 -25.14 11.72 16.62
CA ASP A 173 -25.87 12.72 17.41
C ASP A 173 -25.00 13.94 17.75
N ALA A 174 -23.72 13.75 18.05
CA ALA A 174 -22.78 14.84 18.31
C ALA A 174 -22.57 15.70 17.04
N ILE A 175 -22.59 15.10 15.86
CA ILE A 175 -22.58 15.81 14.57
C ILE A 175 -23.84 16.69 14.46
N GLU A 176 -25.02 16.10 14.66
CA GLU A 176 -26.28 16.78 14.42
C GLU A 176 -26.60 17.86 15.48
N GLN A 177 -26.23 17.61 16.73
CA GLN A 177 -26.58 18.47 17.86
C GLN A 177 -25.48 19.46 18.25
N TRP A 178 -24.20 19.14 18.00
CA TRP A 178 -23.08 19.99 18.40
C TRP A 178 -22.24 20.49 17.22
N GLY A 179 -22.30 19.82 16.07
CA GLY A 179 -21.54 20.19 14.88
C GLY A 179 -20.10 19.71 14.87
N ILE A 180 -19.79 18.59 15.55
CA ILE A 180 -18.40 18.12 15.63
C ILE A 180 -17.81 17.84 14.24
N GLU A 181 -16.52 18.13 14.13
CA GLU A 181 -15.67 17.90 12.95
C GLU A 181 -14.68 16.76 13.21
N TYR A 182 -14.24 16.58 14.46
CA TYR A 182 -13.19 15.64 14.87
C TYR A 182 -13.64 14.72 16.01
N VAL A 183 -13.18 13.47 15.97
CA VAL A 183 -13.34 12.46 17.02
C VAL A 183 -11.98 11.86 17.35
N LEU A 184 -11.53 12.02 18.59
CA LEU A 184 -10.32 11.37 19.10
C LEU A 184 -10.70 10.20 20.01
N LEU A 185 -10.38 8.99 19.57
CA LEU A 185 -10.54 7.78 20.37
C LEU A 185 -9.29 7.58 21.24
N VAL A 186 -9.45 7.53 22.56
CA VAL A 186 -8.32 7.33 23.49
C VAL A 186 -8.49 6.00 24.21
N GLY A 187 -7.73 5.01 23.76
CA GLY A 187 -7.71 3.67 24.35
C GLY A 187 -7.37 2.59 23.33
N GLY A 188 -6.47 1.68 23.69
CA GLY A 188 -6.09 0.51 22.92
C GLY A 188 -6.47 -0.82 23.60
N LEU A 189 -5.74 -1.88 23.24
CA LEU A 189 -5.81 -3.17 23.95
C LEU A 189 -5.29 -3.03 25.38
N LYS A 190 -6.04 -3.49 26.38
CA LYS A 190 -5.76 -3.32 27.83
C LYS A 190 -4.45 -3.95 28.35
N SER A 191 -3.81 -4.84 27.59
CA SER A 191 -2.63 -5.56 28.06
C SER A 191 -1.61 -5.81 26.96
N LYS A 192 -0.35 -5.49 27.27
CA LYS A 192 0.81 -5.79 26.40
C LYS A 192 1.20 -7.25 26.38
N ILE A 193 0.94 -7.96 27.48
CA ILE A 193 1.34 -9.36 27.62
C ILE A 193 0.34 -10.25 26.89
N TYR A 194 -0.94 -10.11 27.24
CA TYR A 194 -2.01 -10.91 26.67
C TYR A 194 -3.32 -10.13 26.73
N ALA A 195 -3.92 -9.92 25.57
CA ALA A 195 -5.30 -9.47 25.45
C ALA A 195 -5.98 -10.26 24.33
N LYS A 196 -7.24 -10.63 24.53
CA LYS A 196 -8.04 -11.25 23.46
C LYS A 196 -8.50 -10.14 22.51
N PRO A 197 -8.06 -10.12 21.24
CA PRO A 197 -8.32 -9.00 20.35
C PRO A 197 -9.74 -8.96 19.77
N ARG A 198 -10.42 -10.11 19.74
CA ARG A 198 -11.77 -10.29 19.19
C ARG A 198 -12.70 -10.96 20.19
N ASP A 199 -13.86 -10.38 20.43
CA ASP A 199 -14.95 -11.01 21.18
C ASP A 199 -15.81 -11.89 20.27
N ASN A 200 -16.09 -11.40 19.07
CA ASN A 200 -16.80 -12.08 17.98
C ASN A 200 -16.16 -11.70 16.63
N GLN A 201 -16.79 -12.04 15.50
CA GLN A 201 -16.24 -11.75 14.17
C GLN A 201 -16.20 -10.24 13.84
N ASN A 202 -17.12 -9.45 14.39
CA ASN A 202 -17.31 -8.03 14.08
C ASN A 202 -16.55 -7.08 15.03
N ALA A 203 -16.21 -7.50 16.25
CA ALA A 203 -15.80 -6.56 17.29
C ALA A 203 -14.78 -7.10 18.28
N GLY A 204 -13.94 -6.18 18.76
CA GLY A 204 -13.15 -6.32 19.98
C GLY A 204 -13.66 -5.35 21.04
N ILE A 205 -14.08 -5.87 22.20
CA ILE A 205 -14.78 -5.11 23.26
C ILE A 205 -14.09 -5.31 24.61
N LYS A 206 -14.08 -6.53 25.15
CA LYS A 206 -13.67 -6.78 26.55
C LYS A 206 -12.20 -6.51 26.79
N GLY A 207 -11.37 -6.90 25.82
CA GLY A 207 -9.92 -6.67 25.83
C GLY A 207 -9.51 -5.23 25.51
N TRP A 208 -10.46 -4.33 25.26
CA TRP A 208 -10.23 -2.98 24.77
C TRP A 208 -10.74 -1.92 25.73
N TYR A 209 -10.07 -0.76 25.75
CA TYR A 209 -10.54 0.43 26.45
C TYR A 209 -11.63 1.15 25.66
N VAL A 210 -11.39 1.36 24.37
CA VAL A 210 -12.38 1.83 23.41
C VAL A 210 -12.54 0.72 22.35
N PRO A 211 -13.75 0.17 22.15
CA PRO A 211 -14.00 -0.92 21.21
C PRO A 211 -13.45 -0.64 19.81
N VAL A 212 -13.17 -1.74 19.10
CA VAL A 212 -12.78 -1.71 17.68
C VAL A 212 -13.78 -2.48 16.84
N ARG A 213 -13.98 -2.01 15.61
CA ARG A 213 -14.73 -2.72 14.58
C ARG A 213 -13.78 -3.53 13.71
N TYR A 214 -14.27 -4.64 13.18
CA TYR A 214 -13.61 -5.38 12.11
C TYR A 214 -14.42 -5.26 10.83
N SER A 215 -13.73 -4.98 9.72
CA SER A 215 -14.27 -5.26 8.39
C SER A 215 -14.16 -6.77 8.15
N ASN A 216 -15.25 -7.42 7.74
CA ASN A 216 -15.29 -8.84 7.40
C ASN A 216 -15.01 -9.07 5.90
N TRP A 217 -14.20 -8.21 5.30
CA TRP A 217 -13.67 -8.40 3.96
C TRP A 217 -12.80 -9.66 3.89
N LYS A 218 -13.11 -10.52 2.92
CA LYS A 218 -12.43 -11.80 2.66
C LYS A 218 -12.71 -12.24 1.22
N TYR A 219 -11.99 -11.63 0.29
CA TYR A 219 -12.15 -11.95 -1.13
C TYR A 219 -11.19 -13.07 -1.57
N TRP A 220 -9.88 -12.86 -1.43
CA TRP A 220 -8.88 -13.79 -1.94
C TRP A 220 -8.43 -14.88 -0.96
N GLN A 221 -7.98 -16.02 -1.50
CA GLN A 221 -7.48 -17.13 -0.71
C GLN A 221 -6.18 -16.77 0.03
N GLY A 222 -6.17 -17.00 1.34
CA GLY A 222 -5.01 -16.78 2.20
C GLY A 222 -4.93 -15.38 2.79
N ASP A 223 -5.98 -14.57 2.61
CA ASP A 223 -6.11 -13.27 3.24
C ASP A 223 -6.53 -13.33 4.72
N ASP A 224 -6.51 -12.17 5.39
CA ASP A 224 -6.97 -12.02 6.75
C ASP A 224 -8.46 -12.42 6.87
N PRO A 225 -8.89 -13.01 8.01
CA PRO A 225 -10.30 -13.30 8.28
C PRO A 225 -11.03 -12.01 8.71
N GLY A 226 -10.84 -10.92 7.99
CA GLY A 226 -11.17 -9.55 8.38
C GLY A 226 -10.05 -8.84 9.15
N PHE A 227 -10.11 -7.52 9.23
CA PHE A 227 -9.08 -6.65 9.85
C PHE A 227 -9.73 -5.51 10.63
N ILE A 228 -9.00 -4.95 11.60
CA ILE A 228 -9.52 -3.84 12.44
C ILE A 228 -9.65 -2.57 11.61
N THR A 229 -10.67 -1.76 11.89
CA THR A 229 -10.86 -0.48 11.24
C THR A 229 -11.53 0.52 12.18
N ASP A 230 -11.04 1.75 12.15
CA ASP A 230 -11.69 2.90 12.79
C ASP A 230 -12.47 3.76 11.77
N LEU A 231 -12.40 3.45 10.46
CA LEU A 231 -13.23 4.10 9.43
C LEU A 231 -14.72 3.92 9.73
N TYR A 232 -15.10 2.82 10.39
CA TYR A 232 -16.45 2.60 10.90
C TYR A 232 -17.00 3.73 11.76
N TYR A 233 -16.15 4.42 12.52
CA TYR A 233 -16.54 5.56 13.36
C TYR A 233 -16.55 6.88 12.60
N ALA A 234 -15.96 6.92 11.40
CA ALA A 234 -15.83 8.11 10.57
C ALA A 234 -16.93 8.19 9.51
N ASP A 235 -17.26 7.07 8.89
CA ASP A 235 -18.35 6.90 7.92
C ASP A 235 -19.67 6.74 8.69
N ILE A 236 -20.53 7.75 8.68
CA ILE A 236 -21.76 7.84 9.48
C ILE A 236 -23.01 7.75 8.61
N TYR A 237 -22.96 8.29 7.40
CA TYR A 237 -24.09 8.43 6.52
C TYR A 237 -23.79 7.81 5.16
N LYS A 238 -24.82 7.22 4.55
CA LYS A 238 -24.82 6.82 3.14
C LYS A 238 -25.98 7.47 2.39
N TYR A 239 -25.94 7.40 1.06
CA TYR A 239 -27.05 7.87 0.22
C TYR A 239 -27.91 6.69 -0.25
N GLU A 240 -29.13 6.57 0.27
CA GLU A 240 -30.03 5.46 -0.02
C GLU A 240 -31.49 5.95 -0.14
N ASP A 241 -32.27 5.33 -1.02
CA ASP A 241 -33.68 5.69 -1.24
C ASP A 241 -33.92 7.21 -1.47
N GLY A 242 -32.99 7.84 -2.19
CA GLY A 242 -33.09 9.25 -2.59
C GLY A 242 -32.81 10.26 -1.46
N LYS A 243 -32.13 9.87 -0.37
CA LYS A 243 -31.77 10.76 0.75
C LYS A 243 -30.54 10.24 1.50
N PRO A 244 -29.85 11.09 2.28
CA PRO A 244 -28.91 10.63 3.30
C PRO A 244 -29.60 9.80 4.37
N THR A 245 -29.01 8.68 4.74
CA THR A 245 -29.43 7.77 5.82
C THR A 245 -28.22 7.36 6.64
N PHE A 246 -28.42 6.80 7.84
CA PHE A 246 -27.32 6.29 8.66
C PHE A 246 -26.72 5.03 8.01
N ASP A 247 -25.40 4.96 7.89
CA ASP A 247 -24.72 3.75 7.44
C ASP A 247 -24.29 2.91 8.65
N ASP A 248 -24.83 1.70 8.74
CA ASP A 248 -24.60 0.79 9.86
C ASP A 248 -23.60 -0.33 9.52
N TRP A 249 -23.13 -0.35 8.26
CA TRP A 249 -22.24 -1.36 7.65
C TRP A 249 -22.81 -2.79 7.60
N ASP A 250 -24.14 -2.97 7.64
CA ASP A 250 -24.83 -4.27 7.53
C ASP A 250 -25.98 -4.16 6.52
N SER A 251 -25.65 -3.78 5.29
CA SER A 251 -26.62 -3.43 4.25
C SER A 251 -27.59 -4.57 3.90
N ASN A 252 -27.21 -5.83 4.17
CA ASN A 252 -28.07 -6.99 3.97
C ASN A 252 -28.72 -7.54 5.26
N GLY A 253 -28.41 -6.96 6.42
CA GLY A 253 -29.07 -7.21 7.70
C GLY A 253 -28.79 -8.58 8.31
N ASN A 254 -27.67 -9.22 7.99
CA ASN A 254 -27.33 -10.55 8.48
C ASN A 254 -26.46 -10.52 9.77
N GLY A 255 -26.07 -9.33 10.22
CA GLY A 255 -25.26 -9.13 11.43
C GLY A 255 -23.78 -9.42 11.23
N ILE A 256 -23.27 -9.43 10.00
CA ILE A 256 -21.85 -9.48 9.66
C ILE A 256 -21.50 -8.16 9.00
N PHE A 257 -20.60 -7.38 9.62
CA PHE A 257 -20.38 -6.01 9.20
C PHE A 257 -19.27 -5.89 8.16
N ALA A 258 -19.49 -5.09 7.12
CA ALA A 258 -18.58 -4.92 6.00
C ALA A 258 -18.10 -6.27 5.44
N GLU A 259 -19.04 -7.18 5.20
CA GLU A 259 -18.70 -8.44 4.56
C GLU A 259 -18.42 -8.23 3.07
N TRP A 260 -17.32 -8.77 2.58
CA TRP A 260 -17.00 -8.72 1.16
C TRP A 260 -16.31 -10.01 0.73
N SER A 261 -17.04 -10.84 0.00
CA SER A 261 -16.60 -12.13 -0.54
C SER A 261 -17.21 -12.36 -1.91
N GLU A 262 -16.84 -13.45 -2.58
CA GLU A 262 -17.43 -13.84 -3.86
C GLU A 262 -18.96 -14.02 -3.80
N LEU A 263 -19.51 -14.42 -2.65
CA LEU A 263 -20.93 -14.80 -2.51
C LEU A 263 -21.79 -13.82 -1.71
N ARG A 264 -21.17 -12.95 -0.92
CA ARG A 264 -21.85 -12.03 0.01
C ARG A 264 -21.09 -10.72 0.08
N LYS A 265 -21.83 -9.62 0.02
CA LYS A 265 -21.29 -8.27 -0.01
C LYS A 265 -22.21 -7.32 0.77
N ASP A 266 -21.60 -6.39 1.47
CA ASP A 266 -22.24 -5.16 1.93
C ASP A 266 -21.98 -4.01 0.95
N ASN A 267 -22.99 -3.16 0.77
CA ASN A 267 -22.88 -1.92 0.02
C ASN A 267 -22.53 -0.78 1.00
N LEU A 268 -21.30 -0.29 0.92
CA LEU A 268 -20.74 0.76 1.76
C LEU A 268 -20.26 1.90 0.86
N ASP A 269 -20.49 3.16 1.26
CA ASP A 269 -19.92 4.30 0.52
C ASP A 269 -18.53 4.72 1.04
N LEU A 270 -18.25 4.47 2.32
CA LEU A 270 -16.95 4.63 3.00
C LEU A 270 -16.41 6.05 3.10
N TYR A 271 -17.16 7.06 2.65
CA TYR A 271 -16.68 8.44 2.74
C TYR A 271 -16.67 8.88 4.21
N PRO A 272 -15.54 9.38 4.73
CA PRO A 272 -15.52 9.90 6.09
C PRO A 272 -16.45 11.11 6.22
N ASP A 273 -17.42 11.03 7.13
CA ASP A 273 -18.26 12.16 7.54
C ASP A 273 -17.63 12.96 8.67
N VAL A 274 -16.76 12.36 9.47
CA VAL A 274 -16.07 13.01 10.59
C VAL A 274 -14.61 12.56 10.62
N TYR A 275 -13.70 13.44 11.01
CA TYR A 275 -12.28 13.10 11.08
C TYR A 275 -12.00 12.27 12.34
N VAL A 276 -11.60 11.01 12.16
CA VAL A 276 -11.30 10.09 13.27
C VAL A 276 -9.80 9.81 13.36
N GLY A 277 -9.28 9.79 14.57
CA GLY A 277 -7.96 9.25 14.89
C GLY A 277 -7.95 8.58 16.27
N ARG A 278 -6.97 7.71 16.51
CA ARG A 278 -6.86 6.95 17.76
C ARG A 278 -5.51 7.15 18.45
N LEU A 279 -5.55 7.47 19.74
CA LEU A 279 -4.44 7.24 20.66
C LEU A 279 -4.62 5.88 21.32
N ALA A 280 -3.89 4.86 20.86
CA ALA A 280 -4.05 3.47 21.30
C ALA A 280 -3.53 3.20 22.73
N CYS A 281 -3.63 4.15 23.66
CA CYS A 281 -3.00 4.09 24.98
C CYS A 281 -3.48 2.89 25.82
N ARG A 282 -2.55 2.29 26.56
CA ARG A 282 -2.76 1.12 27.45
C ARG A 282 -2.93 1.45 28.91
N ASN A 283 -2.61 2.67 29.31
CA ASN A 283 -2.61 3.11 30.71
C ASN A 283 -2.52 4.64 30.76
N GLU A 284 -2.71 5.18 31.96
CA GLU A 284 -2.69 6.63 32.23
C GLU A 284 -1.33 7.29 31.91
N GLU A 285 -0.21 6.57 32.05
CA GLU A 285 1.13 7.10 31.73
C GLU A 285 1.28 7.33 30.22
N GLU A 286 0.85 6.37 29.39
CA GLU A 286 0.84 6.54 27.93
C GLU A 286 -0.08 7.69 27.50
N VAL A 287 -1.25 7.83 28.14
CA VAL A 287 -2.16 8.98 27.87
C VAL A 287 -1.44 10.29 28.20
N THR A 288 -0.84 10.38 29.38
CA THR A 288 -0.11 11.57 29.83
C THR A 288 1.04 11.92 28.89
N ASP A 289 1.81 10.92 28.44
CA ASP A 289 2.93 11.12 27.52
C ASP A 289 2.45 11.58 26.13
N MET A 290 1.35 11.03 25.62
CA MET A 290 0.76 11.47 24.35
C MET A 290 0.16 12.88 24.44
N VAL A 291 -0.56 13.19 25.52
CA VAL A 291 -1.11 14.54 25.77
C VAL A 291 0.00 15.58 25.82
N ASN A 292 1.07 15.32 26.60
CA ASN A 292 2.22 16.21 26.68
C ASN A 292 2.89 16.40 25.32
N LYS A 293 3.04 15.33 24.53
CA LYS A 293 3.64 15.40 23.19
C LYS A 293 2.79 16.23 22.23
N ILE A 294 1.46 16.06 22.23
CA ILE A 294 0.54 16.84 21.39
C ILE A 294 0.59 18.32 21.77
N ILE A 295 0.47 18.63 23.07
CA ILE A 295 0.53 20.01 23.56
C ILE A 295 1.88 20.64 23.18
N ALA A 296 3.00 19.94 23.40
CA ALA A 296 4.32 20.44 23.03
C ALA A 296 4.43 20.69 21.51
N TYR A 297 3.90 19.80 20.68
CA TYR A 297 3.91 19.97 19.22
C TYR A 297 3.09 21.20 18.77
N GLU A 298 1.94 21.46 19.39
CA GLU A 298 1.05 22.57 19.02
C GLU A 298 1.43 23.92 19.65
N THR A 299 2.19 23.91 20.74
CA THR A 299 2.63 25.13 21.45
C THR A 299 4.04 25.58 21.09
N ASN A 300 4.97 24.65 20.88
CA ASN A 300 6.36 25.00 20.59
C ASN A 300 6.49 25.47 19.15
N GLU A 301 7.41 26.42 18.95
CA GLU A 301 7.79 26.84 17.61
C GLU A 301 8.40 25.66 16.86
N LYS A 302 7.71 25.25 15.79
CA LYS A 302 8.25 24.31 14.84
C LYS A 302 9.28 25.05 14.01
N SER A 303 10.58 24.81 14.27
CA SER A 303 11.67 25.41 13.51
C SER A 303 11.85 24.69 12.16
N ASP A 304 12.97 24.90 11.48
CA ASP A 304 13.26 24.36 10.15
C ASP A 304 13.13 22.82 10.04
N TRP A 305 13.15 22.08 11.16
CA TRP A 305 12.96 20.62 11.16
C TRP A 305 11.60 20.18 10.60
N PHE A 306 10.54 21.00 10.72
CA PHE A 306 9.24 20.62 10.16
C PHE A 306 9.28 20.60 8.63
N TYR A 307 10.01 21.52 8.00
CA TYR A 307 10.19 21.60 6.56
C TYR A 307 11.28 20.63 6.07
N LYS A 308 11.33 19.43 6.67
CA LYS A 308 12.08 18.29 6.19
C LYS A 308 11.12 17.13 6.01
N MET A 309 11.24 16.43 4.89
CA MET A 309 10.59 15.16 4.65
C MET A 309 11.65 14.08 4.45
N ILE A 310 11.47 12.94 5.13
CA ILE A 310 12.32 11.76 4.95
C ILE A 310 11.52 10.70 4.21
N GLY A 311 12.06 10.18 3.12
CA GLY A 311 11.47 9.08 2.37
C GLY A 311 12.40 7.87 2.43
N ILE A 312 11.88 6.72 2.85
CA ILE A 312 12.62 5.46 3.01
C ILE A 312 11.99 4.38 2.12
N THR A 313 12.78 3.79 1.23
CA THR A 313 12.28 2.85 0.22
C THR A 313 13.35 1.95 -0.41
N GLY A 314 12.93 1.13 -1.36
CA GLY A 314 13.75 0.19 -2.13
C GLY A 314 12.93 -0.50 -3.20
N ASP A 315 13.38 -1.67 -3.64
CA ASP A 315 12.73 -2.46 -4.68
C ASP A 315 11.64 -3.37 -4.09
N GLY A 316 10.37 -2.99 -4.29
CA GLY A 316 9.25 -3.66 -3.65
C GLY A 316 8.96 -5.03 -4.27
N PHE A 317 9.07 -5.12 -5.59
CA PHE A 317 8.78 -6.35 -6.30
C PHE A 317 9.79 -6.62 -7.41
N LEU A 318 10.04 -7.90 -7.67
CA LEU A 318 10.79 -8.28 -8.87
C LEU A 318 9.84 -8.27 -10.07
N ASP A 319 10.01 -7.32 -10.97
CA ASP A 319 9.20 -7.13 -12.18
C ASP A 319 9.93 -7.53 -13.48
N GLN A 320 10.94 -8.40 -13.37
CA GLN A 320 11.71 -8.90 -14.51
C GLN A 320 10.84 -9.64 -15.54
N GLU A 321 10.77 -9.10 -16.76
CA GLU A 321 10.15 -9.79 -17.90
C GLU A 321 10.97 -11.01 -18.36
N ASP A 322 10.30 -12.04 -18.90
CA ASP A 322 10.98 -13.15 -19.58
C ASP A 322 11.79 -12.65 -20.79
N LEU A 323 13.10 -12.87 -20.75
CA LEU A 323 14.02 -12.56 -21.85
C LEU A 323 13.65 -13.33 -23.12
N ASN A 324 13.12 -14.55 -22.97
CA ASN A 324 12.68 -15.46 -24.04
C ASN A 324 13.71 -15.60 -25.18
N ILE A 325 14.99 -15.71 -24.83
CA ILE A 325 16.07 -15.96 -25.78
C ILE A 325 16.20 -17.47 -25.97
N THR A 326 16.23 -17.95 -27.22
CA THR A 326 16.34 -19.39 -27.51
C THR A 326 17.57 -19.71 -28.33
N TRP A 327 18.27 -20.80 -28.00
CA TRP A 327 19.39 -21.33 -28.78
C TRP A 327 19.14 -22.79 -29.19
N ASP A 328 19.19 -23.08 -30.50
CA ASP A 328 19.09 -24.44 -31.05
C ASP A 328 20.46 -25.14 -30.97
N ALA A 329 20.59 -26.05 -30.01
CA ALA A 329 21.77 -26.86 -29.78
C ALA A 329 21.73 -28.21 -30.52
N LYS A 330 20.66 -28.54 -31.27
CA LYS A 330 20.44 -29.88 -31.82
C LYS A 330 21.51 -30.38 -32.81
N ASN A 331 22.13 -29.45 -33.53
CA ASN A 331 23.11 -29.75 -34.57
C ASN A 331 24.48 -29.11 -34.29
N VAL A 332 24.72 -28.63 -33.08
CA VAL A 332 26.04 -28.11 -32.70
C VAL A 332 26.97 -29.28 -32.34
N PRO A 333 28.28 -29.19 -32.56
CA PRO A 333 29.21 -30.26 -32.20
C PRO A 333 29.18 -30.55 -30.69
N ASP A 334 29.38 -31.82 -30.31
CA ASP A 334 29.66 -32.16 -28.90
C ASP A 334 30.95 -31.46 -28.44
N GLY A 335 30.95 -30.95 -27.21
CA GLY A 335 32.11 -30.27 -26.65
C GLY A 335 31.75 -29.25 -25.57
N GLU A 336 32.76 -28.49 -25.15
CA GLU A 336 32.63 -27.41 -24.18
C GLU A 336 32.20 -26.11 -24.85
N TYR A 337 31.32 -25.38 -24.16
CA TYR A 337 30.78 -24.09 -24.57
C TYR A 337 30.82 -23.12 -23.40
N THR A 338 30.93 -21.83 -23.71
CA THR A 338 30.82 -20.76 -22.72
C THR A 338 29.73 -19.80 -23.15
N LEU A 339 28.72 -19.64 -22.30
CA LEU A 339 27.69 -18.61 -22.43
C LEU A 339 28.17 -17.37 -21.69
N TYR A 340 27.99 -16.22 -22.34
CA TYR A 340 28.23 -14.91 -21.78
C TYR A 340 26.97 -14.07 -21.86
N ALA A 341 26.75 -13.23 -20.85
CA ALA A 341 25.73 -12.20 -20.87
C ALA A 341 26.26 -10.89 -20.30
N GLN A 342 25.89 -9.76 -20.89
CA GLN A 342 26.28 -8.43 -20.42
C GLN A 342 25.14 -7.43 -20.59
N SER A 343 24.89 -6.65 -19.54
CA SER A 343 23.86 -5.61 -19.54
C SER A 343 24.47 -4.23 -19.81
N THR A 344 23.67 -3.35 -20.41
CA THR A 344 23.96 -1.94 -20.64
C THR A 344 22.71 -1.11 -20.36
N ASN A 345 22.81 0.05 -19.71
CA ASN A 345 21.66 0.92 -19.49
C ASN A 345 21.46 1.94 -20.63
N ASP A 346 20.38 2.70 -20.55
CA ASP A 346 20.01 3.77 -21.48
C ASP A 346 20.97 4.99 -21.44
N GLU A 347 21.77 5.13 -20.40
CA GLU A 347 22.85 6.12 -20.26
C GLU A 347 24.18 5.66 -20.91
N GLY A 348 24.27 4.38 -21.29
CA GLY A 348 25.43 3.78 -21.94
C GLY A 348 26.47 3.19 -20.98
N ASP A 349 26.17 3.09 -19.69
CA ASP A 349 26.98 2.33 -18.74
C ASP A 349 26.94 0.84 -19.05
N ILE A 350 28.06 0.17 -18.80
CA ILE A 350 28.26 -1.23 -19.15
C ILE A 350 28.53 -2.04 -17.88
N GLY A 351 27.76 -3.11 -17.72
CA GLY A 351 27.85 -4.04 -16.61
C GLY A 351 29.01 -5.04 -16.68
N PRO A 352 29.26 -5.78 -15.58
CA PRO A 352 30.10 -6.95 -15.61
C PRO A 352 29.52 -8.03 -16.54
N VAL A 353 30.39 -8.92 -17.04
CA VAL A 353 29.98 -10.06 -17.87
C VAL A 353 29.66 -11.24 -16.96
N ASP A 354 28.44 -11.78 -17.05
CA ASP A 354 28.06 -13.07 -16.47
C ASP A 354 28.56 -14.19 -17.39
N ILE A 355 29.27 -15.17 -16.82
CA ILE A 355 29.98 -16.23 -17.57
C ILE A 355 29.55 -17.58 -17.03
N THR A 356 29.05 -18.44 -17.92
CA THR A 356 28.63 -19.81 -17.59
C THR A 356 29.27 -20.82 -18.54
N HIS A 357 30.03 -21.76 -17.99
CA HIS A 357 30.68 -22.86 -18.72
C HIS A 357 29.84 -24.12 -18.66
N PHE A 358 29.53 -24.73 -19.80
CA PHE A 358 28.71 -25.94 -19.89
C PHE A 358 29.15 -26.80 -21.08
N SER A 359 28.60 -28.00 -21.19
CA SER A 359 28.91 -28.90 -22.30
C SER A 359 27.66 -29.30 -23.09
N VAL A 360 27.84 -29.58 -24.38
CA VAL A 360 26.84 -30.27 -25.20
C VAL A 360 27.35 -31.68 -25.45
N SER A 361 26.51 -32.67 -25.18
CA SER A 361 26.80 -34.08 -25.42
C SER A 361 25.53 -34.83 -25.80
N HIS A 362 25.30 -35.00 -27.11
CA HIS A 362 24.08 -35.58 -27.65
C HIS A 362 23.82 -37.05 -27.24
N ASP A 363 24.82 -37.74 -26.69
CA ASP A 363 24.67 -39.10 -26.14
C ASP A 363 24.40 -39.13 -24.62
N ALA A 364 24.74 -38.05 -23.92
CA ALA A 364 24.62 -37.94 -22.47
C ALA A 364 23.19 -37.57 -22.05
N LYS A 365 22.88 -37.79 -20.76
CA LYS A 365 21.64 -37.29 -20.17
C LYS A 365 21.74 -35.78 -19.99
N THR A 366 20.65 -35.08 -20.25
CA THR A 366 20.55 -33.66 -19.94
C THR A 366 20.62 -33.44 -18.43
N LYS A 367 21.43 -32.47 -18.02
CA LYS A 367 21.56 -32.01 -16.64
C LYS A 367 21.61 -30.49 -16.68
N LEU A 368 20.56 -29.86 -16.21
CA LEU A 368 20.47 -28.42 -16.02
C LEU A 368 20.20 -28.11 -14.56
N THR A 369 20.75 -27.00 -14.08
CA THR A 369 20.53 -26.49 -12.73
C THR A 369 20.26 -24.99 -12.76
N PHE A 370 19.30 -24.57 -11.96
CA PHE A 370 18.97 -23.17 -11.73
C PHE A 370 20.05 -22.50 -10.87
N ASN A 371 20.47 -21.29 -11.24
CA ASN A 371 21.47 -20.52 -10.48
C ASN A 371 21.12 -19.03 -10.38
N HIS A 372 20.74 -18.59 -9.18
CA HIS A 372 20.44 -17.20 -8.88
C HIS A 372 21.41 -16.65 -7.82
N ASP A 373 22.65 -16.43 -8.25
CA ASP A 373 23.77 -16.02 -7.41
C ASP A 373 24.28 -14.59 -7.69
N ASP A 374 23.46 -13.75 -8.34
CA ASP A 374 23.86 -12.39 -8.67
C ASP A 374 24.19 -11.53 -7.44
N TYR A 375 23.66 -11.87 -6.26
CA TYR A 375 24.09 -11.27 -4.99
C TYR A 375 25.60 -11.43 -4.70
N LEU A 376 26.30 -12.37 -5.35
CA LEU A 376 27.75 -12.56 -5.22
C LEU A 376 28.57 -11.71 -6.20
N ILE A 377 27.94 -10.97 -7.11
CA ILE A 377 28.63 -10.11 -8.07
C ILE A 377 29.40 -9.02 -7.30
N PRO A 378 30.71 -8.85 -7.53
CA PRO A 378 31.55 -7.90 -6.79
C PRO A 378 31.02 -6.47 -6.79
N GLU A 379 30.48 -6.03 -7.91
CA GLU A 379 29.90 -4.71 -8.10
C GLU A 379 28.74 -4.44 -7.13
N LEU A 380 27.85 -5.42 -6.90
CA LEU A 380 26.76 -5.31 -5.92
C LEU A 380 27.28 -5.39 -4.48
N GLN A 381 28.33 -6.18 -4.23
CA GLN A 381 28.97 -6.29 -2.92
C GLN A 381 29.72 -5.00 -2.52
N ASN A 382 30.10 -4.17 -3.49
CA ASN A 382 30.75 -2.88 -3.26
C ASN A 382 29.75 -1.76 -2.88
N GLY A 383 28.44 -2.03 -2.92
CA GLY A 383 27.37 -1.10 -2.57
C GLY A 383 26.65 -0.49 -3.77
N TYR A 384 25.75 0.46 -3.48
CA TYR A 384 24.88 1.10 -4.46
C TYR A 384 25.17 2.61 -4.56
N PRO A 385 24.91 3.26 -5.72
CA PRO A 385 24.44 2.65 -6.97
C PRO A 385 25.50 1.74 -7.60
N ALA A 386 25.05 0.70 -8.28
CA ALA A 386 25.90 -0.27 -8.98
C ALA A 386 25.67 -0.19 -10.51
N PRO A 387 26.63 -0.62 -11.35
CA PRO A 387 26.43 -0.67 -12.80
C PRO A 387 25.33 -1.67 -13.19
N PRO A 388 24.80 -1.58 -14.43
CA PRO A 388 23.79 -2.52 -14.91
C PRO A 388 24.22 -3.97 -14.75
N ILE A 389 23.32 -4.86 -14.33
CA ILE A 389 23.63 -6.25 -14.03
C ILE A 389 22.92 -7.17 -15.03
N ALA A 390 23.66 -8.13 -15.57
CA ALA A 390 23.11 -9.29 -16.26
C ALA A 390 23.31 -10.53 -15.39
N LYS A 391 22.30 -11.42 -15.35
CA LYS A 391 22.43 -12.74 -14.72
C LYS A 391 21.62 -13.79 -15.45
N ILE A 392 22.27 -14.79 -16.03
CA ILE A 392 21.58 -15.96 -16.60
C ILE A 392 21.35 -17.00 -15.52
N VAL A 393 20.10 -17.45 -15.38
CA VAL A 393 19.68 -18.37 -14.32
C VAL A 393 19.27 -19.74 -14.85
N SER A 394 19.04 -19.88 -16.16
CA SER A 394 18.52 -21.11 -16.76
C SER A 394 19.57 -22.19 -17.07
N ILE A 395 20.84 -21.93 -16.81
CA ILE A 395 21.95 -22.89 -16.97
C ILE A 395 23.09 -22.50 -16.03
N SER A 396 23.81 -23.50 -15.52
CA SER A 396 24.90 -23.31 -14.55
C SER A 396 26.22 -23.91 -14.98
N ASN A 397 27.29 -23.51 -14.28
CA ASN A 397 28.63 -24.05 -14.49
C ASN A 397 28.66 -25.59 -14.32
N GLY A 398 29.11 -26.29 -15.36
CA GLY A 398 29.22 -27.76 -15.39
C GLY A 398 27.94 -28.50 -15.75
N ASP A 399 26.94 -27.79 -16.26
CA ASP A 399 25.73 -28.41 -16.82
C ASP A 399 26.00 -29.06 -18.18
N VAL A 400 25.08 -29.94 -18.59
CA VAL A 400 25.15 -30.74 -19.81
C VAL A 400 23.84 -30.62 -20.58
N LEU A 401 23.89 -30.04 -21.78
CA LEU A 401 22.82 -30.16 -22.76
C LEU A 401 22.95 -31.53 -23.44
N GLY A 402 22.01 -32.43 -23.13
CA GLY A 402 22.06 -33.82 -23.54
C GLY A 402 20.95 -34.20 -24.52
N LYS A 403 20.58 -35.48 -24.50
CA LYS A 403 19.56 -36.07 -25.38
C LYS A 403 18.13 -35.96 -24.90
N ASP A 404 17.93 -35.67 -23.62
CA ASP A 404 16.63 -35.72 -22.96
C ASP A 404 16.07 -34.30 -22.83
N ASP A 405 14.75 -34.12 -22.97
CA ASP A 405 14.11 -32.86 -22.59
C ASP A 405 14.24 -32.64 -21.07
N TYR A 406 14.35 -31.39 -20.65
CA TYR A 406 14.43 -30.99 -19.26
C TYR A 406 13.60 -29.74 -19.02
N THR A 407 12.76 -29.78 -18.00
CA THR A 407 12.03 -28.61 -17.52
C THR A 407 12.06 -28.55 -16.00
N TYR A 408 12.23 -27.35 -15.46
CA TYR A 408 12.13 -27.07 -14.03
C TYR A 408 11.69 -25.62 -13.84
N SER A 409 10.66 -25.43 -13.02
CA SER A 409 10.17 -24.10 -12.65
C SER A 409 10.53 -23.87 -11.17
N PRO A 410 11.42 -22.90 -10.87
CA PRO A 410 11.76 -22.57 -9.49
C PRO A 410 10.53 -22.13 -8.69
N SER A 411 10.49 -22.50 -7.41
CA SER A 411 9.46 -21.99 -6.49
C SER A 411 9.71 -20.52 -6.15
N GLU A 412 8.71 -19.84 -5.56
CA GLU A 412 8.85 -18.46 -5.06
C GLU A 412 9.97 -18.28 -4.02
N ARG A 413 10.37 -19.37 -3.35
CA ARG A 413 11.51 -19.38 -2.43
C ARG A 413 12.86 -19.41 -3.13
N GLU A 414 12.88 -19.80 -4.40
CA GLU A 414 14.08 -19.89 -5.24
C GLU A 414 14.16 -18.71 -6.21
N ALA A 415 13.04 -18.31 -6.83
CA ALA A 415 12.92 -17.16 -7.71
C ALA A 415 11.59 -16.42 -7.44
N TYR A 416 11.68 -15.25 -6.80
CA TYR A 416 10.51 -14.43 -6.50
C TYR A 416 9.79 -13.96 -7.76
N LEU A 417 8.46 -14.01 -7.71
CA LEU A 417 7.51 -13.70 -8.78
C LEU A 417 7.68 -14.55 -10.06
N ASN A 418 8.42 -15.65 -10.00
CA ASN A 418 8.63 -16.52 -11.17
C ASN A 418 7.34 -17.25 -11.58
N SER A 419 6.47 -17.64 -10.65
CA SER A 419 5.20 -18.29 -11.01
C SER A 419 4.27 -17.42 -11.86
N TYR A 420 4.57 -16.11 -11.90
CA TYR A 420 3.83 -15.11 -12.64
C TYR A 420 4.57 -14.65 -13.90
N LEU A 421 5.85 -14.31 -13.79
CA LEU A 421 6.65 -13.73 -14.87
C LEU A 421 7.42 -14.75 -15.70
N HIS A 422 7.57 -15.99 -15.21
CA HIS A 422 8.32 -17.07 -15.85
C HIS A 422 9.77 -16.73 -16.24
N TRP A 423 10.34 -15.68 -15.63
CA TRP A 423 11.66 -15.14 -15.96
C TRP A 423 12.81 -16.07 -15.59
N ALA A 424 12.57 -17.09 -14.77
CA ALA A 424 13.58 -17.99 -14.22
C ALA A 424 13.35 -19.48 -14.58
N ASP A 425 12.35 -19.78 -15.41
CA ASP A 425 12.07 -21.17 -15.81
C ASP A 425 13.24 -21.78 -16.59
N VAL A 426 13.66 -22.97 -16.18
CA VAL A 426 14.74 -23.75 -16.79
C VAL A 426 14.14 -24.71 -17.81
N GLU A 427 14.39 -24.47 -19.10
CA GLU A 427 13.82 -25.29 -20.17
C GLU A 427 14.84 -25.63 -21.25
N TYR A 428 14.93 -26.92 -21.57
CA TYR A 428 15.61 -27.46 -22.74
C TYR A 428 14.73 -28.52 -23.37
N VAL A 429 14.11 -28.19 -24.51
CA VAL A 429 13.08 -29.02 -25.13
C VAL A 429 13.35 -29.12 -26.63
N ASN A 430 13.32 -30.34 -27.17
CA ASN A 430 13.59 -30.63 -28.59
C ASN A 430 14.95 -30.13 -29.09
N GLY A 431 15.95 -30.05 -28.20
CA GLY A 431 17.28 -29.52 -28.52
C GLY A 431 17.40 -27.99 -28.45
N ILE A 432 16.36 -27.29 -27.98
CA ILE A 432 16.35 -25.83 -27.85
C ILE A 432 16.53 -25.47 -26.37
N LEU A 433 17.58 -24.73 -26.05
CA LEU A 433 17.79 -24.12 -24.73
C LEU A 433 17.08 -22.77 -24.67
N TYR A 434 16.26 -22.57 -23.64
CA TYR A 434 15.71 -21.26 -23.30
C TYR A 434 16.65 -20.57 -22.32
N ILE A 435 17.28 -19.49 -22.77
CA ILE A 435 18.21 -18.66 -22.01
C ILE A 435 17.40 -17.59 -21.30
N ARG A 436 17.24 -17.74 -19.99
CA ARG A 436 16.47 -16.85 -19.12
C ARG A 436 17.31 -16.31 -17.97
N GLY A 437 16.91 -15.19 -17.43
CA GLY A 437 17.73 -14.42 -16.50
C GLY A 437 17.21 -13.02 -16.25
N LYS A 438 18.08 -12.19 -15.68
CA LYS A 438 17.79 -10.80 -15.33
C LYS A 438 18.68 -9.81 -16.07
N SER A 439 18.15 -8.64 -16.33
CA SER A 439 18.87 -7.46 -16.81
C SER A 439 18.28 -6.20 -16.17
N TYR A 440 19.05 -5.51 -15.32
CA TYR A 440 18.55 -4.41 -14.51
C TYR A 440 19.60 -3.35 -14.21
N ASP A 441 19.16 -2.13 -13.92
CA ASP A 441 20.02 -0.98 -13.58
C ASP A 441 19.89 -0.64 -12.09
N PRO A 442 20.84 -1.03 -11.22
CA PRO A 442 20.78 -0.81 -9.78
C PRO A 442 21.14 0.62 -9.35
N LYS A 443 20.51 1.61 -10.00
CA LYS A 443 20.59 3.03 -9.66
C LYS A 443 19.20 3.59 -9.38
N LEU A 444 19.15 4.73 -8.70
CA LEU A 444 17.90 5.45 -8.46
C LEU A 444 17.23 5.84 -9.79
N TYR A 445 15.99 5.40 -10.01
CA TYR A 445 15.27 5.55 -11.28
C TYR A 445 15.93 4.84 -12.48
N GLY A 446 16.76 3.83 -12.26
CA GLY A 446 17.17 2.92 -13.32
C GLY A 446 15.97 2.10 -13.76
N ASP A 447 15.63 2.16 -15.05
CA ASP A 447 14.43 1.52 -15.60
C ASP A 447 14.71 0.65 -16.83
N TYR A 448 15.46 1.16 -17.81
CA TYR A 448 15.74 0.46 -19.05
C TYR A 448 17.17 -0.09 -19.13
N THR A 449 17.27 -1.37 -19.49
CA THR A 449 18.53 -1.98 -19.90
C THR A 449 18.43 -2.73 -21.23
N ASN A 450 19.59 -3.06 -21.80
CA ASN A 450 19.75 -3.93 -22.94
C ASN A 450 20.73 -5.03 -22.56
N ILE A 451 20.37 -6.29 -22.83
CA ILE A 451 21.22 -7.45 -22.56
C ILE A 451 21.68 -8.08 -23.87
N HIS A 452 23.01 -8.27 -23.97
CA HIS A 452 23.65 -9.04 -25.01
C HIS A 452 24.01 -10.42 -24.48
N VAL A 453 23.58 -11.47 -25.19
CA VAL A 453 23.92 -12.86 -24.87
C VAL A 453 24.67 -13.46 -26.05
N TRP A 454 25.81 -14.10 -25.80
CA TRP A 454 26.54 -14.85 -26.83
C TRP A 454 27.12 -16.15 -26.28
N ILE A 455 27.32 -17.12 -27.16
CA ILE A 455 27.90 -18.43 -26.82
C ILE A 455 29.11 -18.67 -27.71
N GLU A 456 30.22 -19.06 -27.09
CA GLU A 456 31.45 -19.47 -27.74
C GLU A 456 31.66 -20.98 -27.62
N ASP A 457 32.20 -21.59 -28.68
CA ASP A 457 32.72 -22.96 -28.62
C ASP A 457 34.11 -23.01 -27.95
N SER A 458 34.64 -24.22 -27.74
CA SER A 458 35.98 -24.44 -27.19
C SER A 458 37.15 -23.76 -27.93
N ASN A 459 36.95 -23.26 -29.16
CA ASN A 459 37.96 -22.50 -29.92
C ASN A 459 37.78 -20.98 -29.78
N GLY A 460 36.83 -20.51 -28.97
CA GLY A 460 36.48 -19.10 -28.83
C GLY A 460 35.68 -18.55 -30.02
N LYS A 461 35.10 -19.41 -30.86
CA LYS A 461 34.26 -18.97 -31.98
C LYS A 461 32.85 -18.74 -31.47
N VAL A 462 32.31 -17.55 -31.70
CA VAL A 462 30.90 -17.24 -31.42
C VAL A 462 29.99 -18.09 -32.33
N VAL A 463 29.21 -18.97 -31.73
CA VAL A 463 28.25 -19.86 -32.40
C VAL A 463 26.80 -19.39 -32.26
N PHE A 464 26.54 -18.47 -31.33
CA PHE A 464 25.25 -17.85 -31.11
C PHE A 464 25.44 -16.45 -30.54
N ASN A 465 24.55 -15.52 -30.93
CA ASN A 465 24.46 -14.18 -30.38
C ASN A 465 23.02 -13.68 -30.48
N ALA A 466 22.54 -13.00 -29.45
CA ALA A 466 21.23 -12.41 -29.39
C ALA A 466 21.23 -11.16 -28.51
N TRP A 467 20.33 -10.23 -28.83
CA TRP A 467 20.08 -9.04 -28.04
C TRP A 467 18.63 -9.01 -27.60
N ARG A 468 18.41 -8.63 -26.34
CA ARG A 468 17.10 -8.19 -25.84
C ARG A 468 17.26 -6.74 -25.38
N ASN A 469 16.58 -5.84 -26.08
CA ASN A 469 16.68 -4.41 -25.85
C ASN A 469 15.46 -3.88 -25.11
N ASN A 470 15.64 -2.79 -24.37
CA ASN A 470 14.61 -2.12 -23.59
C ASN A 470 13.91 -3.07 -22.60
N THR A 471 14.68 -3.90 -21.89
CA THR A 471 14.15 -4.66 -20.75
C THR A 471 13.87 -3.67 -19.63
N LEU A 472 12.60 -3.55 -19.26
CA LEU A 472 12.12 -2.65 -18.21
C LEU A 472 12.19 -3.37 -16.87
N GLN A 473 12.77 -2.71 -15.87
CA GLN A 473 12.66 -3.10 -14.47
C GLN A 473 12.53 -1.84 -13.61
N ILE A 474 11.47 -1.72 -12.81
CA ILE A 474 11.15 -0.52 -12.04
C ILE A 474 11.20 -0.86 -10.55
N ALA A 475 12.17 -0.27 -9.84
CA ALA A 475 12.14 -0.26 -8.37
C ALA A 475 11.00 0.65 -7.88
N GLU A 476 9.82 0.10 -7.62
CA GLU A 476 8.57 0.87 -7.46
C GLU A 476 8.64 1.89 -6.34
N GLY A 477 9.39 1.56 -5.28
CA GLY A 477 9.62 2.43 -4.14
C GLY A 477 10.25 3.77 -4.52
N ASP A 478 11.21 3.76 -5.44
CA ASP A 478 11.91 4.97 -5.89
C ASP A 478 10.96 5.95 -6.58
N TRP A 479 9.99 5.42 -7.32
CA TRP A 479 8.97 6.22 -8.01
C TRP A 479 7.83 6.62 -7.08
N THR A 480 7.46 5.76 -6.13
CA THR A 480 6.40 6.04 -5.15
C THR A 480 6.83 7.14 -4.17
N VAL A 481 8.07 7.12 -3.69
CA VAL A 481 8.60 8.16 -2.79
C VAL A 481 9.11 9.37 -3.55
N GLY A 482 9.64 9.15 -4.75
CA GLY A 482 10.48 10.09 -5.49
C GLY A 482 9.83 11.35 -6.06
N GLU A 483 10.67 12.14 -6.73
CA GLU A 483 10.32 13.43 -7.36
C GLU A 483 9.88 13.30 -8.82
N LYS A 484 9.95 12.10 -9.41
CA LYS A 484 9.60 11.88 -10.82
C LYS A 484 8.15 11.44 -10.97
N THR A 485 7.63 11.64 -12.18
CA THR A 485 6.31 11.18 -12.59
C THR A 485 6.40 9.91 -13.41
N LEU A 486 5.42 9.03 -13.21
CA LEU A 486 5.20 7.84 -14.02
C LEU A 486 3.73 7.82 -14.44
N HIS A 487 3.50 7.70 -15.75
CA HIS A 487 2.18 7.94 -16.37
C HIS A 487 1.49 9.22 -15.88
N GLU A 488 2.24 10.34 -15.89
CA GLU A 488 1.76 11.68 -15.50
C GLU A 488 1.39 11.85 -14.01
N ARG A 489 1.60 10.83 -13.17
CA ARG A 489 1.40 10.92 -11.71
C ARG A 489 2.74 10.84 -10.97
N GLY A 490 2.99 11.79 -10.08
CA GLY A 490 4.21 11.87 -9.29
C GLY A 490 4.21 11.00 -8.04
N GLY A 491 5.40 10.73 -7.51
CA GLY A 491 5.62 10.20 -6.16
C GLY A 491 5.39 11.25 -5.06
N ALA A 492 5.63 10.85 -3.82
CA ALA A 492 5.41 11.72 -2.65
C ALA A 492 6.23 13.02 -2.71
N PHE A 493 7.52 12.94 -3.03
CA PHE A 493 8.38 14.12 -3.12
C PHE A 493 8.04 15.05 -4.28
N TYR A 494 7.40 14.55 -5.35
CA TYR A 494 6.94 15.38 -6.46
C TYR A 494 5.91 16.42 -5.99
N TYR A 495 4.98 16.02 -5.12
CA TYR A 495 3.93 16.91 -4.62
C TYR A 495 4.40 17.84 -3.51
N MET A 496 5.45 17.46 -2.78
CA MET A 496 5.91 18.24 -1.65
C MET A 496 6.55 19.56 -2.11
N PRO A 497 6.18 20.71 -1.50
CA PRO A 497 6.69 22.03 -1.88
C PRO A 497 8.21 22.13 -1.80
N ASP A 498 8.80 22.99 -2.65
CA ASP A 498 10.26 23.26 -2.69
C ASP A 498 10.87 23.71 -1.36
N LYS A 499 10.04 24.23 -0.45
CA LYS A 499 10.47 24.61 0.91
C LYS A 499 10.89 23.40 1.75
N PHE A 500 10.41 22.21 1.43
CA PHE A 500 10.79 20.99 2.14
C PHE A 500 12.17 20.48 1.68
N GLU A 501 13.08 20.31 2.63
CA GLU A 501 14.27 19.50 2.45
C GLU A 501 13.85 18.02 2.31
N LYS A 502 14.19 17.40 1.18
CA LYS A 502 13.84 16.00 0.90
C LYS A 502 15.05 15.10 1.16
N ARG A 503 14.96 14.23 2.17
CA ARG A 503 15.97 13.23 2.51
C ARG A 503 15.55 11.88 1.93
N PHE A 504 16.24 11.46 0.87
CA PHE A 504 15.92 10.22 0.16
C PHE A 504 16.82 9.05 0.57
N LEU A 505 16.30 8.16 1.40
CA LEU A 505 16.93 6.91 1.81
C LEU A 505 16.40 5.79 0.93
N SER A 506 17.08 5.51 -0.19
CA SER A 506 16.76 4.39 -1.07
C SER A 506 17.89 3.35 -1.03
N THR A 507 17.56 2.08 -1.17
CA THR A 507 18.56 1.04 -1.38
C THR A 507 19.35 1.28 -2.69
N ALA A 508 18.71 1.90 -3.70
CA ALA A 508 19.31 2.17 -5.01
C ALA A 508 20.32 3.32 -5.01
N ASN A 509 20.23 4.25 -4.05
CA ASN A 509 21.18 5.37 -3.93
C ASN A 509 22.25 5.16 -2.84
N GLY A 510 22.22 4.00 -2.16
CA GLY A 510 23.18 3.65 -1.12
C GLY A 510 22.98 4.36 0.22
N ASN A 511 21.92 5.17 0.38
CA ASN A 511 21.62 5.85 1.65
C ASN A 511 20.77 4.99 2.60
N PHE A 512 20.33 3.80 2.17
CA PHE A 512 19.67 2.82 3.02
C PHE A 512 20.37 1.47 2.91
N THR A 513 21.22 1.19 3.90
CA THR A 513 22.03 -0.04 4.02
C THR A 513 21.75 -0.81 5.32
N GLY A 514 20.99 -0.20 6.24
CA GLY A 514 20.35 -0.92 7.34
C GLY A 514 19.60 -0.01 8.30
N LYS A 515 19.22 -0.58 9.45
CA LYS A 515 18.44 0.10 10.50
C LYS A 515 19.09 1.39 11.01
N GLN A 516 20.43 1.44 11.05
CA GLN A 516 21.14 2.59 11.59
C GLN A 516 20.91 3.85 10.75
N ASP A 517 20.92 3.73 9.42
CA ASP A 517 20.67 4.85 8.51
C ASP A 517 19.27 5.44 8.74
N VAL A 518 18.27 4.57 8.91
CA VAL A 518 16.90 4.97 9.23
C VAL A 518 16.85 5.65 10.59
N VAL A 519 17.43 5.06 11.63
CA VAL A 519 17.45 5.64 12.98
C VAL A 519 18.14 7.00 13.01
N ASP A 520 19.25 7.16 12.29
CA ASP A 520 20.00 8.40 12.21
C ASP A 520 19.19 9.48 11.50
N ALA A 521 18.61 9.17 10.34
CA ALA A 521 17.76 10.10 9.61
C ALA A 521 16.55 10.54 10.44
N LEU A 522 15.84 9.61 11.07
CA LEU A 522 14.69 9.93 11.92
C LEU A 522 15.10 10.79 13.13
N SER A 523 16.31 10.59 13.66
CA SER A 523 16.84 11.35 14.80
C SER A 523 17.12 12.82 14.47
N GLU A 524 17.29 13.19 13.19
CA GLU A 524 17.46 14.58 12.79
C GLU A 524 16.20 15.43 13.09
N GLY A 525 15.03 14.79 13.09
CA GLY A 525 13.71 15.41 13.14
C GLY A 525 13.23 15.85 11.76
N ALA A 526 11.95 15.59 11.47
CA ALA A 526 11.29 15.89 10.21
C ALA A 526 9.81 16.26 10.47
N GLY A 527 9.18 17.00 9.57
CA GLY A 527 7.72 17.17 9.60
C GLY A 527 7.02 15.90 9.14
N PHE A 528 7.53 15.29 8.08
CA PHE A 528 6.97 14.09 7.48
C PHE A 528 8.01 13.00 7.28
N VAL A 529 7.57 11.76 7.47
CA VAL A 529 8.34 10.55 7.16
C VAL A 529 7.45 9.62 6.35
N PHE A 530 7.97 9.12 5.23
CA PHE A 530 7.29 8.14 4.39
C PHE A 530 8.13 6.87 4.26
N PHE A 531 7.55 5.74 4.66
CA PHE A 531 8.07 4.42 4.38
C PHE A 531 7.25 3.76 3.28
N SER A 532 7.85 3.37 2.17
CA SER A 532 7.18 2.62 1.08
C SER A 532 7.90 1.29 0.85
N GLY A 533 7.23 0.17 1.15
CA GLY A 533 7.85 -1.17 1.16
C GLY A 533 6.98 -2.24 1.82
N HIS A 534 7.63 -3.18 2.52
CA HIS A 534 7.00 -4.37 3.12
C HIS A 534 6.86 -4.22 4.63
N GLY A 535 5.82 -4.83 5.18
CA GLY A 535 5.45 -4.66 6.57
C GLY A 535 4.96 -5.93 7.25
N SER A 536 5.14 -5.95 8.56
CA SER A 536 4.44 -6.80 9.52
C SER A 536 4.18 -5.96 10.79
N PRO A 537 3.43 -6.46 11.78
CA PRO A 537 3.25 -5.72 13.03
C PRO A 537 4.56 -5.45 13.77
N GLY A 538 5.62 -6.23 13.54
CA GLY A 538 6.89 -6.07 14.27
C GLY A 538 8.00 -5.39 13.47
N VAL A 539 7.91 -5.34 12.15
CA VAL A 539 9.04 -5.03 11.25
C VAL A 539 8.55 -4.30 10.00
N TRP A 540 9.34 -3.34 9.55
CA TRP A 540 9.27 -2.78 8.20
C TRP A 540 10.59 -3.05 7.47
N ALA A 541 10.51 -3.47 6.22
CA ALA A 541 11.65 -3.88 5.39
C ALA A 541 11.43 -3.55 3.90
N ASN A 542 12.49 -3.61 3.11
CA ASN A 542 12.43 -3.54 1.65
C ASN A 542 13.55 -4.39 1.02
N HIS A 543 13.80 -4.29 -0.29
CA HIS A 543 14.86 -5.01 -0.98
C HIS A 543 15.81 -4.07 -1.75
N TYR A 544 16.99 -4.59 -2.08
CA TYR A 544 17.89 -3.96 -3.04
C TYR A 544 17.39 -4.10 -4.50
N PRO A 545 17.70 -3.13 -5.38
CA PRO A 545 17.30 -3.17 -6.79
C PRO A 545 17.73 -4.44 -7.50
N GLY A 546 16.81 -5.03 -8.26
CA GLY A 546 17.02 -6.30 -8.94
C GLY A 546 16.71 -7.52 -8.08
N ILE A 547 16.45 -7.35 -6.78
CA ILE A 547 16.28 -8.42 -5.78
C ILE A 547 17.33 -9.54 -5.97
N PRO A 548 18.63 -9.21 -5.84
CA PRO A 548 19.71 -10.15 -6.11
C PRO A 548 19.71 -11.31 -5.11
N GLY A 549 19.83 -12.54 -5.62
CA GLY A 549 19.78 -13.76 -4.81
C GLY A 549 18.43 -14.04 -4.16
N ASN A 550 17.34 -13.51 -4.72
CA ASN A 550 16.00 -13.62 -4.17
C ASN A 550 15.85 -12.86 -2.82
N ARG A 551 14.63 -12.84 -2.24
CA ARG A 551 14.32 -12.09 -1.02
C ARG A 551 15.26 -12.40 0.15
N GLN A 552 15.71 -13.65 0.29
CA GLN A 552 16.60 -14.05 1.38
C GLN A 552 17.95 -13.32 1.41
N HIS A 553 18.44 -12.85 0.25
CA HIS A 553 19.72 -12.14 0.12
C HIS A 553 19.52 -10.64 -0.12
N ALA A 554 18.41 -10.25 -0.73
CA ALA A 554 18.12 -8.85 -1.06
C ALA A 554 17.38 -8.08 0.05
N GLU A 555 16.71 -8.77 0.98
CA GLU A 555 15.89 -8.11 2.02
C GLU A 555 16.76 -7.33 3.01
N ILE A 556 16.33 -6.10 3.29
CA ILE A 556 16.95 -5.18 4.21
C ILE A 556 15.89 -4.66 5.19
N ILE A 557 16.14 -4.85 6.48
CA ILE A 557 15.24 -4.34 7.52
C ILE A 557 15.55 -2.87 7.78
N GLY A 558 14.55 -2.01 7.59
CA GLY A 558 14.63 -0.58 7.86
C GLY A 558 14.39 -0.25 9.33
N LEU A 559 13.34 -0.80 9.93
CA LEU A 559 13.03 -0.53 11.34
C LEU A 559 12.18 -1.67 11.93
N SER A 560 12.51 -2.09 13.15
CA SER A 560 11.77 -3.12 13.89
C SER A 560 11.42 -2.66 15.29
N VAL A 561 10.30 -3.18 15.81
CA VAL A 561 9.85 -2.96 17.18
C VAL A 561 10.80 -3.65 18.15
N SER A 562 11.04 -4.94 17.94
CA SER A 562 11.91 -5.77 18.77
C SER A 562 12.96 -6.50 17.93
N ASP A 563 14.15 -6.72 18.48
CA ASP A 563 15.28 -7.49 17.93
C ASP A 563 15.77 -8.50 18.99
N LEU A 564 15.38 -9.77 18.89
CA LEU A 564 15.73 -10.82 19.85
C LEU A 564 17.19 -11.29 19.71
N GLU A 565 17.71 -11.25 18.49
CA GLU A 565 19.05 -11.77 18.16
C GLU A 565 20.13 -10.67 18.12
N GLY A 566 19.75 -9.40 18.22
CA GLY A 566 20.64 -8.24 18.08
C GLY A 566 20.46 -7.19 19.18
N SER A 567 21.45 -6.30 19.30
CA SER A 567 21.36 -5.08 20.10
C SER A 567 21.26 -3.88 19.15
N PRO A 568 20.37 -2.90 19.41
CA PRO A 568 19.44 -2.83 20.56
C PRO A 568 18.25 -3.79 20.43
N HIS A 569 17.76 -4.32 21.56
CA HIS A 569 16.57 -5.19 21.57
C HIS A 569 15.28 -4.49 21.15
N PHE A 570 15.24 -3.16 21.18
CA PHE A 570 14.15 -2.33 20.67
C PHE A 570 14.74 -1.21 19.80
N PRO A 571 14.96 -1.44 18.49
CA PRO A 571 15.62 -0.47 17.61
C PRO A 571 14.95 0.89 17.55
N MET A 572 13.62 0.93 17.58
CA MET A 572 12.87 2.20 17.62
C MET A 572 13.21 3.07 18.84
N ASP A 573 13.67 2.50 19.95
CA ASP A 573 14.07 3.27 21.14
C ASP A 573 15.36 4.08 20.91
N LYS A 574 16.09 3.84 19.82
CA LYS A 574 17.30 4.59 19.46
C LYS A 574 17.05 5.87 18.69
N ILE A 575 15.83 6.10 18.21
CA ILE A 575 15.44 7.38 17.63
C ILE A 575 15.62 8.46 18.70
N SER A 576 16.27 9.56 18.33
CA SER A 576 16.69 10.66 19.22
C SER A 576 16.28 12.04 18.69
N ASN A 577 15.02 12.16 18.28
CA ASN A 577 14.39 13.39 17.78
C ASN A 577 13.55 14.10 18.85
N GLU A 578 14.06 14.21 20.08
CA GLU A 578 13.30 14.81 21.19
C GLU A 578 12.77 16.21 20.82
N GLY A 579 11.45 16.40 21.00
CA GLY A 579 10.78 17.66 20.67
C GLY A 579 10.59 17.94 19.17
N LYS A 580 10.97 17.01 18.28
CA LYS A 580 10.80 17.10 16.82
C LYS A 580 10.06 15.88 16.25
N PRO A 581 8.87 15.54 16.77
CA PRO A 581 8.16 14.36 16.33
C PRO A 581 7.59 14.56 14.92
N PHE A 582 7.64 13.53 14.10
CA PHE A 582 7.17 13.53 12.71
C PHE A 582 5.79 12.90 12.55
N ILE A 583 5.10 13.24 11.46
CA ILE A 583 3.95 12.48 10.97
C ILE A 583 4.46 11.37 10.06
N CYS A 584 4.14 10.12 10.39
CA CYS A 584 4.59 8.94 9.66
C CYS A 584 3.50 8.39 8.75
N ILE A 585 3.81 8.23 7.47
CA ILE A 585 3.00 7.47 6.52
C ILE A 585 3.80 6.19 6.26
N VAL A 586 3.17 5.03 6.46
CA VAL A 586 3.82 3.74 6.28
C VAL A 586 3.00 2.85 5.36
N GLY A 587 3.59 2.55 4.20
CA GLY A 587 3.15 1.54 3.26
C GLY A 587 3.74 0.16 3.61
N GLY A 588 2.94 -0.88 3.39
CA GLY A 588 3.24 -2.25 3.78
C GLY A 588 2.07 -2.94 4.49
N CYS A 589 2.16 -4.27 4.66
CA CYS A 589 1.14 -5.04 5.36
C CYS A 589 1.22 -4.84 6.89
N HIS A 590 0.05 -4.79 7.55
CA HIS A 590 -0.11 -4.92 9.01
C HIS A 590 0.72 -4.01 9.93
N ASN A 591 1.43 -2.99 9.41
CA ASN A 591 2.22 -2.08 10.25
C ASN A 591 1.36 -1.39 11.31
N SER A 592 0.08 -1.15 10.99
CA SER A 592 -0.93 -0.60 11.89
C SER A 592 -1.88 -1.64 12.47
N GLN A 593 -1.51 -2.93 12.53
CA GLN A 593 -2.32 -3.97 13.18
C GLN A 593 -2.27 -3.83 14.72
N PHE A 594 -2.96 -2.82 15.28
CA PHE A 594 -2.93 -2.46 16.69
C PHE A 594 -3.72 -3.42 17.62
N ASN A 595 -4.01 -4.64 17.16
CA ASN A 595 -4.65 -5.71 17.92
C ASN A 595 -3.69 -6.87 18.31
N VAL A 596 -2.37 -6.64 18.31
CA VAL A 596 -1.33 -7.61 18.71
C VAL A 596 -0.94 -7.51 20.19
N SER A 597 -0.40 -8.61 20.75
CA SER A 597 0.17 -8.67 22.11
C SER A 597 1.23 -9.76 22.21
N ILE A 598 2.19 -9.61 23.13
CA ILE A 598 3.39 -10.46 23.24
C ILE A 598 3.05 -11.95 23.20
N ALA A 599 2.15 -12.41 24.07
CA ALA A 599 1.88 -13.84 24.24
C ALA A 599 1.19 -14.43 23.01
N LEU A 600 0.28 -13.70 22.37
CA LEU A 600 -0.39 -14.20 21.15
C LEU A 600 0.56 -14.22 19.97
N SER A 601 1.38 -13.18 19.81
CA SER A 601 2.40 -13.10 18.76
C SER A 601 3.47 -14.19 18.91
N ALA A 602 3.95 -14.43 20.14
CA ALA A 602 5.00 -15.41 20.42
C ALA A 602 4.58 -16.88 20.23
N ILE A 603 3.29 -17.21 20.35
CA ILE A 603 2.79 -18.57 20.15
C ILE A 603 2.30 -18.84 18.72
N ASP A 604 2.31 -17.82 17.84
CA ASP A 604 1.73 -17.90 16.50
C ASP A 604 2.76 -18.15 15.38
N TRP A 605 3.60 -19.16 15.57
CA TRP A 605 4.67 -19.57 14.65
C TRP A 605 4.23 -19.84 13.21
N PHE A 606 3.00 -20.34 13.04
CA PHE A 606 2.43 -20.70 11.74
C PHE A 606 1.30 -19.75 11.32
N ASN A 607 1.21 -18.58 11.96
CA ASN A 607 0.19 -17.56 11.70
C ASN A 607 -1.27 -18.08 11.73
N LYS A 608 -1.58 -19.08 12.56
CA LYS A 608 -2.94 -19.65 12.68
C LYS A 608 -3.90 -18.73 13.41
N ARG A 609 -3.38 -17.73 14.14
CA ARG A 609 -4.15 -16.72 14.87
C ARG A 609 -4.16 -15.38 14.14
N TYR A 610 -3.55 -15.29 12.96
CA TYR A 610 -3.48 -14.06 12.15
C TYR A 610 -2.86 -12.90 12.93
N MET A 611 -1.83 -13.21 13.72
CA MET A 611 -1.03 -12.18 14.38
C MET A 611 -0.02 -11.56 13.41
N ASN A 612 0.31 -12.23 12.30
CA ASN A 612 1.23 -11.77 11.26
C ASN A 612 2.65 -11.47 11.79
N THR A 613 3.02 -12.07 12.93
CA THR A 613 4.34 -11.92 13.55
C THR A 613 5.18 -13.20 13.48
N TYR A 614 4.62 -14.32 13.00
CA TYR A 614 5.32 -15.59 12.79
C TYR A 614 6.13 -16.09 14.00
N GLY A 615 5.55 -15.98 15.20
CA GLY A 615 6.21 -16.39 16.45
C GLY A 615 7.10 -15.31 17.08
N TYR A 616 7.27 -14.17 16.42
CA TYR A 616 8.06 -13.07 16.94
C TYR A 616 7.27 -12.28 18.00
N PRO A 617 7.79 -12.05 19.21
CA PRO A 617 7.08 -11.34 20.27
C PRO A 617 6.97 -9.84 19.98
N VAL A 618 5.76 -9.38 19.68
CA VAL A 618 5.46 -7.98 19.38
C VAL A 618 4.47 -7.44 20.43
N PRO A 619 4.89 -6.49 21.28
CA PRO A 619 4.01 -5.94 22.32
C PRO A 619 2.95 -5.00 21.75
N GLU A 620 3.34 -4.16 20.81
CA GLU A 620 2.52 -3.21 20.07
C GLU A 620 2.97 -3.24 18.61
N CYS A 621 2.05 -3.00 17.67
CA CYS A 621 2.43 -2.96 16.27
C CYS A 621 3.38 -1.79 15.96
N TRP A 622 4.06 -1.86 14.82
CA TRP A 622 5.05 -0.92 14.33
C TRP A 622 4.57 0.55 14.43
N SER A 623 3.39 0.85 13.89
CA SER A 623 2.81 2.19 13.89
C SER A 623 2.47 2.70 15.29
N TRP A 624 2.00 1.81 16.17
CA TRP A 624 1.72 2.19 17.56
C TRP A 624 3.03 2.43 18.32
N TYR A 625 4.01 1.54 18.18
CA TYR A 625 5.25 1.61 18.94
C TYR A 625 6.02 2.91 18.65
N ILE A 626 6.07 3.36 17.40
CA ILE A 626 6.75 4.60 17.02
C ILE A 626 6.01 5.86 17.50
N VAL A 627 4.68 5.82 17.59
CA VAL A 627 3.84 6.93 18.08
C VAL A 627 3.88 7.05 19.60
N LYS A 628 3.88 5.94 20.35
CA LYS A 628 3.82 5.99 21.83
C LYS A 628 5.11 6.45 22.51
N GLN A 629 6.23 6.57 21.78
CA GLN A 629 7.54 6.91 22.32
C GLN A 629 7.48 8.23 23.11
N LYS A 630 7.99 8.28 24.34
CA LYS A 630 7.93 9.49 25.17
C LYS A 630 8.80 10.61 24.58
N ASN A 631 8.19 11.77 24.29
CA ASN A 631 8.85 12.98 23.76
C ASN A 631 9.63 12.84 22.44
N LYS A 632 9.57 11.69 21.77
CA LYS A 632 10.30 11.37 20.54
C LYS A 632 9.50 10.45 19.63
N GLY A 633 10.10 9.96 18.55
CA GLY A 633 9.43 9.14 17.54
C GLY A 633 8.44 9.96 16.72
N ALA A 634 7.29 9.36 16.41
CA ALA A 634 6.22 10.01 15.66
C ALA A 634 5.22 10.72 16.60
N ILE A 635 4.51 11.73 16.08
CA ILE A 635 3.32 12.30 16.70
C ILE A 635 2.04 11.61 16.20
N ALA A 636 2.09 11.07 14.99
CA ALA A 636 1.03 10.27 14.39
C ALA A 636 1.61 9.28 13.37
N SER A 637 0.90 8.17 13.14
CA SER A 637 1.22 7.20 12.10
C SER A 637 -0.03 6.76 11.34
N ILE A 638 0.08 6.64 10.02
CA ILE A 638 -1.00 6.20 9.13
C ILE A 638 -0.51 4.99 8.32
N GLY A 639 -1.30 3.91 8.29
CA GLY A 639 -0.94 2.70 7.53
C GLY A 639 -1.96 1.57 7.67
N ASN A 640 -1.66 0.42 7.07
CA ASN A 640 -2.59 -0.69 6.93
C ASN A 640 -2.72 -1.54 8.21
N THR A 641 -3.95 -1.91 8.55
CA THR A 641 -4.26 -2.85 9.65
C THR A 641 -4.31 -4.31 9.21
N GLY A 642 -4.43 -4.57 7.89
CA GLY A 642 -4.44 -5.89 7.25
C GLY A 642 -3.36 -6.02 6.16
N TYR A 643 -3.51 -7.00 5.27
CA TYR A 643 -2.66 -7.11 4.07
C TYR A 643 -2.86 -5.90 3.14
N GLY A 644 -1.81 -5.11 2.95
CA GLY A 644 -1.73 -4.14 1.85
C GLY A 644 -1.42 -4.80 0.50
N TYR A 645 -1.83 -4.15 -0.59
CA TYR A 645 -1.50 -4.54 -1.96
C TYR A 645 -0.75 -3.40 -2.68
N GLY A 646 0.04 -3.78 -3.67
CA GLY A 646 0.73 -2.87 -4.58
C GLY A 646 0.44 -3.24 -6.04
N ASN A 647 0.96 -2.42 -6.95
CA ASN A 647 1.00 -2.71 -8.39
C ASN A 647 2.46 -2.84 -8.81
N LEU A 648 2.74 -3.82 -9.68
CA LEU A 648 4.09 -4.08 -10.20
C LEU A 648 4.52 -3.01 -11.20
N GLY A 649 5.82 -2.71 -11.16
CA GLY A 649 6.52 -1.99 -12.20
C GLY A 649 5.99 -0.58 -12.46
N GLU A 650 5.80 -0.25 -13.75
CA GLU A 650 5.42 1.12 -14.17
C GLU A 650 4.05 1.59 -13.66
N TRP A 651 3.22 0.68 -13.15
CA TRP A 651 1.86 1.01 -12.69
C TRP A 651 1.79 1.44 -11.23
N CYS A 652 2.92 1.42 -10.50
CA CYS A 652 2.94 1.68 -9.05
C CYS A 652 2.35 3.03 -8.65
N THR A 653 2.46 4.09 -9.47
CA THR A 653 1.93 5.42 -9.11
C THR A 653 0.46 5.62 -9.46
N ILE A 654 -0.07 4.90 -10.45
CA ILE A 654 -1.42 5.12 -11.01
C ILE A 654 -2.39 3.97 -10.76
N GLY A 655 -1.90 2.78 -10.46
CA GLY A 655 -2.72 1.57 -10.38
C GLY A 655 -3.68 1.56 -9.19
N GLY A 656 -3.48 2.39 -8.17
CA GLY A 656 -4.27 2.37 -6.93
C GLY A 656 -3.50 1.74 -5.77
N VAL A 657 -4.26 1.18 -4.83
CA VAL A 657 -3.84 0.51 -3.59
C VAL A 657 -2.83 1.31 -2.76
N ASP A 658 -1.89 0.65 -2.08
CA ASP A 658 -1.02 1.26 -1.07
C ASP A 658 -0.19 2.43 -1.61
N ASN A 659 0.45 2.25 -2.77
CA ASN A 659 1.28 3.28 -3.40
C ASN A 659 0.47 4.55 -3.73
N TRP A 660 -0.77 4.41 -4.19
CA TRP A 660 -1.60 5.56 -4.56
C TRP A 660 -2.14 6.30 -3.33
N ILE A 661 -2.73 5.59 -2.35
CA ILE A 661 -3.33 6.25 -1.18
C ILE A 661 -2.28 6.95 -0.32
N THR A 662 -1.08 6.38 -0.21
CA THR A 662 0.01 6.97 0.57
C THR A 662 0.60 8.20 -0.10
N THR A 663 0.76 8.21 -1.43
CA THR A 663 1.22 9.40 -2.17
C THR A 663 0.15 10.50 -2.22
N GLU A 664 -1.12 10.12 -2.26
CA GLU A 664 -2.24 11.06 -2.24
C GLU A 664 -2.30 11.88 -0.94
N PHE A 665 -1.88 11.33 0.21
CA PHE A 665 -1.72 12.09 1.44
C PHE A 665 -0.87 13.36 1.24
N PHE A 666 0.28 13.23 0.58
CA PHE A 666 1.21 14.33 0.35
C PHE A 666 0.66 15.35 -0.65
N ARG A 667 -0.01 14.88 -1.70
CA ARG A 667 -0.72 15.75 -2.65
C ARG A 667 -1.80 16.57 -1.96
N VAL A 668 -2.64 15.92 -1.15
CA VAL A 668 -3.73 16.59 -0.42
C VAL A 668 -3.18 17.62 0.57
N TYR A 669 -2.10 17.30 1.29
CA TYR A 669 -1.43 18.26 2.17
C TYR A 669 -0.91 19.49 1.42
N ALA A 670 -0.26 19.27 0.27
CA ALA A 670 0.39 20.32 -0.48
C ALA A 670 -0.60 21.22 -1.25
N GLU A 671 -1.69 20.65 -1.78
CA GLU A 671 -2.50 21.31 -2.80
C GLU A 671 -3.95 21.61 -2.38
N GLU A 672 -4.52 20.89 -1.42
CA GLU A 672 -5.97 20.79 -1.29
C GLU A 672 -6.52 21.10 0.11
N ALA A 673 -5.98 20.46 1.15
CA ALA A 673 -6.56 20.51 2.48
C ALA A 673 -6.00 21.66 3.34
N LEU A 674 -6.81 22.10 4.30
CA LEU A 674 -6.29 22.88 5.43
C LEU A 674 -5.23 22.04 6.19
N PRO A 675 -4.17 22.66 6.74
CA PRO A 675 -3.06 21.97 7.39
C PRO A 675 -3.45 21.44 8.78
N VAL A 676 -4.42 20.52 8.82
CA VAL A 676 -4.87 19.78 9.99
C VAL A 676 -4.84 18.30 9.62
N LEU A 677 -4.22 17.47 10.46
CA LEU A 677 -3.88 16.09 10.09
C LEU A 677 -5.08 15.26 9.62
N GLY A 678 -6.22 15.35 10.32
CA GLY A 678 -7.44 14.64 9.96
C GLY A 678 -8.00 15.08 8.60
N ASN A 679 -7.88 16.36 8.25
CA ASN A 679 -8.32 16.89 6.96
C ASN A 679 -7.52 16.28 5.80
N VAL A 680 -6.19 16.18 5.96
CA VAL A 680 -5.31 15.57 4.96
C VAL A 680 -5.62 14.08 4.83
N TYR A 681 -5.68 13.36 5.95
CA TYR A 681 -5.91 11.92 6.00
C TYR A 681 -7.26 11.52 5.37
N ALA A 682 -8.36 12.12 5.80
CA ALA A 682 -9.68 11.80 5.25
C ALA A 682 -9.88 12.35 3.83
N GLY A 683 -9.17 13.43 3.47
CA GLY A 683 -9.12 13.93 2.10
C GLY A 683 -8.50 12.90 1.14
N ALA A 684 -7.39 12.28 1.53
CA ALA A 684 -6.76 11.22 0.74
C ALA A 684 -7.69 10.01 0.57
N ILE A 685 -8.40 9.59 1.62
CA ILE A 685 -9.43 8.53 1.54
C ILE A 685 -10.56 8.94 0.58
N SER A 686 -11.10 10.14 0.72
CA SER A 686 -12.22 10.63 -0.11
C SER A 686 -11.83 10.73 -1.59
N ASN A 687 -10.61 11.19 -1.88
CA ASN A 687 -10.06 11.25 -3.23
C ASN A 687 -9.84 9.84 -3.80
N TYR A 688 -9.39 8.90 -2.97
CA TYR A 688 -9.26 7.50 -3.38
C TYR A 688 -10.61 6.91 -3.79
N ILE A 689 -11.65 7.06 -2.95
CA ILE A 689 -12.99 6.55 -3.26
C ILE A 689 -13.53 7.21 -4.54
N THR A 690 -13.37 8.53 -4.65
CA THR A 690 -13.78 9.29 -5.84
C THR A 690 -13.09 8.79 -7.11
N HIS A 691 -11.84 8.33 -7.01
CA HIS A 691 -11.08 7.88 -8.15
C HIS A 691 -11.38 6.42 -8.52
N PHE A 692 -11.41 5.50 -7.54
CA PHE A 692 -11.38 4.06 -7.80
C PHE A 692 -12.72 3.34 -7.66
N HIS A 693 -13.72 3.91 -6.95
CA HIS A 693 -14.97 3.19 -6.65
C HIS A 693 -15.68 2.63 -7.89
N GLU A 694 -15.60 3.27 -9.06
CA GLU A 694 -16.24 2.77 -10.29
C GLU A 694 -15.26 2.57 -11.46
N PHE A 695 -13.98 2.86 -11.25
CA PHE A 695 -13.04 3.11 -12.35
C PHE A 695 -12.22 1.90 -12.79
N PHE A 696 -11.80 1.04 -11.86
CA PHE A 696 -10.70 0.10 -12.17
C PHE A 696 -11.09 -0.97 -13.19
N GLN A 697 -12.23 -1.65 -13.02
CA GLN A 697 -12.74 -2.64 -13.98
C GLN A 697 -14.28 -2.63 -14.08
N PRO A 698 -14.85 -1.62 -14.78
CA PRO A 698 -16.29 -1.57 -15.03
C PRO A 698 -16.80 -2.86 -15.70
N ASP A 699 -17.93 -3.36 -15.22
CA ASP A 699 -18.60 -4.63 -15.61
C ASP A 699 -17.99 -5.93 -15.09
N LEU A 700 -16.77 -5.91 -14.54
CA LEU A 700 -16.19 -7.06 -13.82
C LEU A 700 -16.45 -6.97 -12.31
N HIS A 701 -16.58 -5.75 -11.79
CA HIS A 701 -16.96 -5.50 -10.40
C HIS A 701 -18.19 -4.59 -10.30
N GLU A 702 -19.01 -4.87 -9.30
CA GLU A 702 -20.13 -4.01 -8.90
C GLU A 702 -19.60 -2.92 -7.97
N GLY A 703 -19.14 -1.80 -8.55
CA GLY A 703 -18.43 -0.75 -7.83
C GLY A 703 -16.96 -1.12 -7.64
N TRP A 704 -16.63 -1.58 -6.45
CA TRP A 704 -15.24 -1.75 -6.02
C TRP A 704 -14.48 -2.93 -6.65
N ASP A 705 -13.23 -2.68 -7.06
CA ASP A 705 -12.19 -3.71 -7.02
C ASP A 705 -11.94 -4.14 -5.56
N ALA A 706 -11.72 -5.43 -5.34
CA ALA A 706 -11.59 -5.99 -4.00
C ALA A 706 -10.37 -5.42 -3.26
N GLY A 707 -9.25 -5.19 -3.97
CA GLY A 707 -8.04 -4.59 -3.40
C GLY A 707 -8.22 -3.11 -3.03
N ASP A 708 -8.94 -2.36 -3.87
CA ASP A 708 -9.25 -0.95 -3.62
C ASP A 708 -10.17 -0.74 -2.41
N LEU A 709 -11.24 -1.55 -2.30
CA LEU A 709 -12.13 -1.52 -1.12
C LEU A 709 -11.35 -1.77 0.17
N LYS A 710 -10.53 -2.83 0.19
CA LYS A 710 -9.73 -3.17 1.36
C LYS A 710 -8.77 -2.04 1.74
N THR A 711 -8.16 -1.39 0.75
CA THR A 711 -7.22 -0.28 0.95
C THR A 711 -7.87 0.84 1.75
N VAL A 712 -9.09 1.23 1.39
CA VAL A 712 -9.85 2.28 2.10
C VAL A 712 -10.19 1.83 3.53
N GLU A 713 -10.72 0.63 3.70
CA GLU A 713 -11.20 0.16 5.00
C GLU A 713 -10.07 -0.05 6.03
N GLN A 714 -8.85 -0.39 5.60
CA GLN A 714 -7.76 -0.79 6.49
C GLN A 714 -6.77 0.32 6.85
N TRP A 715 -6.83 1.46 6.16
CA TRP A 715 -5.88 2.55 6.33
C TRP A 715 -6.30 3.39 7.54
N VAL A 716 -5.54 3.33 8.64
CA VAL A 716 -5.94 3.93 9.94
C VAL A 716 -4.98 5.01 10.41
N LEU A 717 -5.52 6.08 11.00
CA LEU A 717 -4.77 7.13 11.69
C LEU A 717 -4.60 6.81 13.19
N LEU A 718 -3.38 6.47 13.60
CA LEU A 718 -2.97 6.45 15.00
C LEU A 718 -2.37 7.81 15.38
N GLY A 719 -3.22 8.71 15.89
CA GLY A 719 -2.86 10.09 16.24
C GLY A 719 -4.08 10.95 16.53
N ASP A 720 -3.85 12.22 16.85
CA ASP A 720 -4.91 13.22 17.03
C ASP A 720 -5.35 13.77 15.65
N PRO A 721 -6.61 13.57 15.22
CA PRO A 721 -7.08 14.07 13.93
C PRO A 721 -7.21 15.59 13.89
N SER A 722 -7.26 16.28 15.04
CA SER A 722 -7.31 17.74 15.13
C SER A 722 -5.93 18.40 15.21
N LEU A 723 -4.86 17.62 15.05
CA LEU A 723 -3.48 18.10 15.17
C LEU A 723 -3.17 19.19 14.13
N GLN A 724 -2.73 20.36 14.61
CA GLN A 724 -2.39 21.51 13.76
C GLN A 724 -1.00 21.36 13.10
N LEU A 725 -0.95 21.35 11.77
CA LEU A 725 0.29 21.29 10.98
C LEU A 725 0.71 22.71 10.55
N LEU A 726 1.98 22.87 10.12
CA LEU A 726 2.35 24.09 9.39
C LEU A 726 1.81 24.03 7.96
N PRO A 727 1.48 25.18 7.35
CA PRO A 727 1.11 25.22 5.95
C PRO A 727 2.26 24.75 5.04
N PRO A 728 1.93 24.18 3.86
CA PRO A 728 2.88 23.73 2.86
C PRO A 728 3.86 24.83 2.41
#